data_AF-A0A8H4PK05-F1
#
_entry.id   AF-A0A8H4PK05-F1
#
_cell.length_a   1.000
_cell.length_b   1.000
_cell.length_c   1.000
_cell.angle_alpha   90.00
_cell.angle_beta   90.00
_cell.angle_gamma   90.00
#
_symmetry.space_group_name_H-M   'P 1'
#
loop_
_entity.id
_entity.type
_entity.pdbx_description
1 polymer ?
#
loop_
_entity_poly.entity_id
_entity_poly.type
_entity_poly.pdbx_seq_one_letter_code
_entity_poly.pdbx_strand_id
1 'polypeptide(L)'
;MIQRNDWRFGEFGVRPVRVANCSGYHGDPATEMYNQATLGDVDFITGDYLAEVNMANNAEAYAKGEHPGYENTAWQGLQQSLDVIAQKRIKVAINGGALNPGGLATKVAALVWYDLKVAYVSGDNVLPKLGTQMPTQRGQALPHLDSSNRHVTLTSESFLFAQEDRQAREIVSANAYLGAHAIYEAFQRGADIIICGRVSDASPVIACAWYWWSWSSTAYDELAGALIAGHMIECSAYVTGGNFAGFDAFDVDRFVNPGFPIAEISQDGTCVITKHPGTGGMVSVDTCKCQLLYELQGNVYLNSDVKAYLDDIIMEQVGENRVQVSGVRGAPPPDTTKLAIFYKGGYEMQLLVNATGYAVQQKFSLFEKQIRLFLGEEAAKALDILEFQQIGVPATNPQNQNSSTVYIRLFAQSTSLPALTAINGAMRHISLRHFSGFHSSLDFRAATPRPYLAYYPALWHQSDLEERVHFVDECGTTESYDTIRPPRFEDLSQRDSYDTRTPAIIDSSLQKVRLGDIVLGRSGDKGANLNFGLFVHTQAEWEWLRSYMSRAKVQELLGDDWRLEFSIERVEFPNIFAVHFVVYGILSRGVSSSKRLDGFGKGFVDYFRDKLVEVPVSIFQNLTCYLFLPQTETSAVTPKNTGFTPHQHLNRPNMDTPLHPDADGAFPMNREQFRTYERAAGFFKLLTEFKITINNMYTDLEQRTVTMLCSSEGILAGDPYGTDYVFVLTMTEDGKKIEKLSEWPDFHKVKIVLNKSVQ
;
A
#
# COMPACT_ATOMS: atom_id res chain seq x y z
N MET A 1 -5.56 -29.84 30.24
CA MET A 1 -4.67 -30.78 29.51
C MET A 1 -5.17 -30.80 28.09
N ILE A 2 -4.37 -30.27 27.15
CA ILE A 2 -4.69 -30.20 25.73
C ILE A 2 -4.72 -31.64 25.19
N GLN A 3 -5.83 -32.09 24.60
CA GLN A 3 -5.80 -33.29 23.76
C GLN A 3 -4.78 -33.00 22.66
N ARG A 4 -3.65 -33.72 22.65
CA ARG A 4 -2.68 -33.63 21.55
C ARG A 4 -3.44 -33.97 20.27
N ASN A 5 -3.77 -32.96 19.49
CA ASN A 5 -4.31 -33.11 18.15
C ASN A 5 -3.23 -33.80 17.32
N ASP A 6 -3.57 -34.89 16.62
CA ASP A 6 -2.67 -35.56 15.66
C ASP A 6 -2.37 -34.68 14.43
N TRP A 7 -2.99 -33.50 14.35
CA TRP A 7 -2.76 -32.50 13.30
C TRP A 7 -1.34 -31.93 13.36
N ARG A 8 -0.58 -32.07 12.25
CA ARG A 8 0.82 -31.61 12.12
C ARG A 8 1.74 -32.17 13.22
N PHE A 9 1.55 -33.44 13.59
CA PHE A 9 2.35 -34.11 14.61
C PHE A 9 3.86 -33.99 14.33
N GLY A 10 4.62 -33.51 15.31
CA GLY A 10 6.07 -33.28 15.20
C GLY A 10 6.48 -31.95 14.55
N GLU A 11 5.54 -31.23 13.92
CA GLU A 11 5.78 -29.90 13.34
C GLU A 11 5.12 -28.77 14.16
N PHE A 12 3.94 -29.04 14.72
CA PHE A 12 3.15 -28.07 15.49
C PHE A 12 3.97 -27.47 16.64
N GLY A 13 4.14 -26.14 16.62
CA GLY A 13 4.92 -25.42 17.63
C GLY A 13 6.42 -25.70 17.60
N VAL A 14 6.98 -26.19 16.49
CA VAL A 14 8.43 -26.50 16.35
C VAL A 14 9.13 -25.58 15.34
N ARG A 15 8.43 -25.15 14.29
CA ARG A 15 8.94 -24.26 13.24
C ARG A 15 8.02 -23.05 13.04
N PRO A 16 8.46 -21.98 12.36
CA PRO A 16 7.57 -20.90 11.93
C PRO A 16 6.32 -21.44 11.23
N VAL A 17 5.16 -20.90 11.63
CA VAL A 17 3.88 -21.23 11.01
C VAL A 17 3.77 -20.54 9.67
N ARG A 18 3.31 -21.24 8.64
CA ARG A 18 3.13 -20.71 7.28
C ARG A 18 1.66 -20.36 7.08
N VAL A 19 1.34 -19.07 7.12
CA VAL A 19 -0.01 -18.54 6.91
C VAL A 19 -0.07 -17.86 5.56
N ALA A 20 -0.91 -18.37 4.66
CA ALA A 20 -1.10 -17.83 3.33
C ALA A 20 -2.42 -17.07 3.24
N ASN A 21 -2.44 -15.89 2.62
CA ASN A 21 -3.68 -15.17 2.42
C ASN A 21 -4.22 -15.39 1.00
N CYS A 22 -5.51 -15.69 0.86
CA CYS A 22 -6.15 -15.96 -0.43
C CYS A 22 -7.05 -14.82 -0.94
N SER A 23 -7.26 -13.77 -0.16
CA SER A 23 -8.09 -12.62 -0.53
C SER A 23 -7.76 -11.39 0.31
N GLY A 24 -7.83 -10.23 -0.30
CA GLY A 24 -7.84 -8.92 0.37
C GLY A 24 -9.04 -8.05 -0.03
N TYR A 25 -9.94 -8.55 -0.89
CA TYR A 25 -11.21 -7.92 -1.24
C TYR A 25 -12.13 -8.94 -1.92
N HIS A 26 -13.45 -8.78 -1.79
CA HIS A 26 -14.43 -9.74 -2.34
C HIS A 26 -14.36 -9.98 -3.86
N GLY A 27 -13.71 -9.09 -4.62
CA GLY A 27 -13.51 -9.25 -6.05
C GLY A 27 -12.27 -10.05 -6.45
N ASP A 28 -11.44 -10.47 -5.50
CA ASP A 28 -10.31 -11.35 -5.81
C ASP A 28 -10.78 -12.68 -6.40
N PRO A 29 -10.00 -13.27 -7.34
CA PRO A 29 -10.37 -14.54 -7.95
C PRO A 29 -10.46 -15.65 -6.90
N ALA A 30 -11.56 -16.41 -6.93
CA ALA A 30 -11.75 -17.58 -6.08
C ALA A 30 -10.62 -18.62 -6.21
N THR A 31 -9.96 -18.66 -7.37
CA THR A 31 -8.82 -19.55 -7.66
C THR A 31 -7.61 -19.30 -6.78
N GLU A 32 -7.47 -18.12 -6.15
CA GLU A 32 -6.31 -17.84 -5.31
C GLU A 32 -6.27 -18.69 -4.04
N MET A 33 -7.42 -19.12 -3.50
CA MET A 33 -7.45 -20.09 -2.41
C MET A 33 -6.88 -21.44 -2.86
N TYR A 34 -7.24 -21.87 -4.07
CA TYR A 34 -6.74 -23.11 -4.66
C TYR A 34 -5.23 -23.02 -4.95
N ASN A 35 -4.77 -21.88 -5.46
CA ASN A 35 -3.34 -21.61 -5.68
C ASN A 35 -2.55 -21.70 -4.38
N GLN A 36 -3.01 -21.04 -3.31
CA GLN A 36 -2.35 -21.11 -1.99
C GLN A 36 -2.32 -22.53 -1.42
N ALA A 37 -3.36 -23.34 -1.69
CA ALA A 37 -3.40 -24.74 -1.26
C ALA A 37 -2.46 -25.66 -2.08
N THR A 38 -2.17 -25.33 -3.34
CA THR A 38 -1.50 -26.24 -4.29
C THR A 38 -0.05 -25.90 -4.61
N LEU A 39 0.30 -24.62 -4.72
CA LEU A 39 1.61 -24.16 -5.21
C LEU A 39 2.77 -24.39 -4.23
N GLY A 40 2.48 -24.78 -2.99
CA GLY A 40 3.47 -25.14 -2.00
C GLY A 40 2.83 -25.62 -0.70
N ASP A 41 3.64 -25.71 0.34
CA ASP A 41 3.16 -26.07 1.67
C ASP A 41 2.80 -24.83 2.47
N VAL A 42 1.61 -24.89 3.08
CA VAL A 42 1.07 -23.90 4.01
C VAL A 42 0.38 -24.66 5.14
N ASP A 43 0.37 -24.08 6.33
CA ASP A 43 -0.33 -24.66 7.49
C ASP A 43 -1.76 -24.13 7.56
N PHE A 44 -1.91 -22.85 7.25
CA PHE A 44 -3.17 -22.13 7.28
C PHE A 44 -3.39 -21.33 6.00
N ILE A 45 -4.66 -21.24 5.59
CA ILE A 45 -5.13 -20.26 4.62
C ILE A 45 -6.08 -19.29 5.33
N THR A 46 -5.80 -18.00 5.19
CA THR A 46 -6.68 -16.92 5.61
C THR A 46 -7.25 -16.19 4.40
N GLY A 47 -8.26 -15.34 4.61
CA GLY A 47 -8.90 -14.59 3.55
C GLY A 47 -9.68 -13.41 4.11
N ASP A 48 -9.29 -12.21 3.68
CA ASP A 48 -10.04 -10.98 3.91
C ASP A 48 -10.86 -10.61 2.68
N TYR A 49 -12.18 -10.62 2.84
CA TYR A 49 -13.15 -10.33 1.81
C TYR A 49 -13.92 -9.03 2.10
N LEU A 50 -13.76 -8.43 3.28
CA LEU A 50 -14.67 -7.42 3.79
C LEU A 50 -14.04 -6.03 3.81
N ALA A 51 -14.38 -5.22 2.83
CA ALA A 51 -14.25 -3.77 2.94
C ALA A 51 -15.40 -3.18 3.78
N GLU A 52 -15.26 -1.91 4.15
CA GLU A 52 -16.35 -1.15 4.78
C GLU A 52 -17.61 -1.14 3.87
N VAL A 53 -17.41 -0.95 2.56
CA VAL A 53 -18.50 -0.68 1.61
C VAL A 53 -19.35 -1.90 1.21
N ASN A 54 -18.76 -3.10 1.10
CA ASN A 54 -19.49 -4.25 0.54
C ASN A 54 -20.52 -4.83 1.50
N MET A 55 -20.22 -4.92 2.80
CA MET A 55 -21.19 -5.39 3.80
C MET A 55 -22.47 -4.53 3.78
N ALA A 56 -22.29 -3.21 3.73
CA ALA A 56 -23.40 -2.27 3.72
C ALA A 56 -24.25 -2.39 2.44
N ASN A 57 -23.58 -2.50 1.27
CA ASN A 57 -24.27 -2.65 -0.02
C ASN A 57 -25.09 -3.94 -0.10
N ASN A 58 -24.58 -5.03 0.49
CA ASN A 58 -25.25 -6.33 0.46
C ASN A 58 -26.34 -6.47 1.52
N ALA A 59 -26.37 -5.62 2.55
CA ALA A 59 -27.29 -5.73 3.68
C ALA A 59 -28.76 -5.57 3.28
N GLU A 60 -29.09 -4.59 2.42
CA GLU A 60 -30.48 -4.41 1.98
C GLU A 60 -30.96 -5.58 1.10
N ALA A 61 -30.12 -6.05 0.18
CA ALA A 61 -30.45 -7.19 -0.68
C ALA A 61 -30.58 -8.48 0.14
N TYR A 62 -29.72 -8.67 1.15
CA TYR A 62 -29.82 -9.80 2.08
C TYR A 62 -31.12 -9.76 2.89
N ALA A 63 -31.47 -8.60 3.46
CA ALA A 63 -32.72 -8.43 4.21
C ALA A 63 -33.97 -8.72 3.36
N LYS A 64 -33.91 -8.51 2.04
CA LYS A 64 -34.97 -8.84 1.08
C LYS A 64 -34.93 -10.27 0.55
N GLY A 65 -33.89 -11.06 0.87
CA GLY A 65 -33.68 -12.40 0.32
C GLY A 65 -33.17 -12.42 -1.13
N GLU A 66 -32.68 -11.29 -1.64
CA GLU A 66 -32.13 -11.13 -3.00
C GLU A 66 -30.61 -11.42 -3.04
N HIS A 67 -29.97 -11.53 -1.88
CA HIS A 67 -28.55 -11.87 -1.72
C HIS A 67 -28.38 -12.91 -0.60
N PRO A 68 -27.45 -13.87 -0.68
CA PRO A 68 -27.29 -14.91 0.36
C PRO A 68 -26.68 -14.41 1.69
N GLY A 69 -26.13 -13.20 1.69
CA GLY A 69 -25.52 -12.55 2.86
C GLY A 69 -24.04 -12.84 3.08
N TYR A 70 -23.44 -13.74 2.31
CA TYR A 70 -22.00 -14.06 2.32
C TYR A 70 -21.37 -13.80 0.94
N GLU A 71 -20.04 -13.72 0.89
CA GLU A 71 -19.29 -13.43 -0.33
C GLU A 71 -19.17 -14.67 -1.23
N ASN A 72 -19.59 -14.53 -2.49
CA ASN A 72 -19.65 -15.67 -3.41
C ASN A 72 -18.25 -16.17 -3.81
N THR A 73 -17.24 -15.30 -3.85
CA THR A 73 -15.85 -15.68 -4.14
C THR A 73 -15.25 -16.51 -3.01
N ALA A 74 -15.60 -16.23 -1.74
CA ALA A 74 -15.23 -17.07 -0.59
C ALA A 74 -15.83 -18.47 -0.70
N TRP A 75 -17.13 -18.56 -1.02
CA TRP A 75 -17.80 -19.84 -1.28
C TRP A 75 -17.11 -20.64 -2.40
N GLN A 76 -16.88 -19.99 -3.55
CA GLN A 76 -16.26 -20.63 -4.70
C GLN A 76 -14.81 -21.07 -4.41
N GLY A 77 -14.05 -20.29 -3.66
CA GLY A 77 -12.68 -20.62 -3.27
C GLY A 77 -12.64 -21.87 -2.39
N LEU A 78 -13.51 -21.96 -1.39
CA LEU A 78 -13.66 -23.16 -0.56
C LEU A 78 -14.05 -24.35 -1.42
N GLN A 79 -15.10 -24.22 -2.24
CA GLN A 79 -15.58 -25.30 -3.11
C GLN A 79 -14.47 -25.86 -4.02
N GLN A 80 -13.61 -25.00 -4.57
CA GLN A 80 -12.49 -25.42 -5.42
C GLN A 80 -11.34 -26.08 -4.64
N SER A 81 -11.21 -25.78 -3.35
CA SER A 81 -10.01 -26.10 -2.56
C SER A 81 -10.21 -27.21 -1.53
N LEU A 82 -11.47 -27.60 -1.21
CA LEU A 82 -11.81 -28.57 -0.16
C LEU A 82 -11.01 -29.87 -0.26
N ASP A 83 -10.86 -30.43 -1.45
CA ASP A 83 -10.12 -31.70 -1.67
C ASP A 83 -8.65 -31.58 -1.24
N VAL A 84 -7.98 -30.51 -1.66
CA VAL A 84 -6.56 -30.27 -1.34
C VAL A 84 -6.39 -29.87 0.12
N ILE A 85 -7.32 -29.06 0.65
CA ILE A 85 -7.38 -28.70 2.08
C ILE A 85 -7.47 -29.97 2.94
N ALA A 86 -8.36 -30.90 2.58
CA ALA A 86 -8.51 -32.18 3.28
C ALA A 86 -7.25 -33.03 3.16
N GLN A 87 -6.72 -33.19 1.93
CA GLN A 87 -5.54 -34.01 1.64
C GLN A 87 -4.29 -33.53 2.41
N LYS A 88 -4.04 -32.21 2.40
CA LYS A 88 -2.87 -31.60 3.06
C LYS A 88 -3.15 -31.23 4.52
N ARG A 89 -4.37 -31.46 5.02
CA ARG A 89 -4.84 -31.05 6.36
C ARG A 89 -4.54 -29.58 6.62
N ILE A 90 -4.87 -28.70 5.68
CA ILE A 90 -4.74 -27.24 5.84
C ILE A 90 -5.90 -26.74 6.70
N LYS A 91 -5.64 -25.81 7.63
CA LYS A 91 -6.71 -25.14 8.36
C LYS A 91 -7.06 -23.80 7.71
N VAL A 92 -8.33 -23.39 7.78
CA VAL A 92 -8.82 -22.19 7.10
C VAL A 92 -9.57 -21.28 8.06
N ALA A 93 -9.29 -19.97 8.00
CA ALA A 93 -10.05 -18.94 8.71
C ALA A 93 -10.28 -17.72 7.80
N ILE A 94 -11.54 -17.47 7.42
CA ILE A 94 -11.90 -16.39 6.50
C ILE A 94 -13.05 -15.54 7.03
N ASN A 95 -13.10 -14.26 6.66
CA ASN A 95 -14.22 -13.37 6.99
C ASN A 95 -15.27 -13.24 5.85
N GLY A 96 -15.19 -14.10 4.83
CA GLY A 96 -16.12 -14.12 3.70
C GLY A 96 -17.57 -14.49 4.05
N GLY A 97 -17.87 -14.81 5.32
CA GLY A 97 -19.24 -14.98 5.81
C GLY A 97 -20.05 -13.68 5.83
N ALA A 98 -19.38 -12.52 5.84
CA ALA A 98 -20.00 -11.20 5.79
C ALA A 98 -21.18 -11.04 6.77
N LEU A 99 -22.41 -10.93 6.27
CA LEU A 99 -23.64 -10.76 7.07
C LEU A 99 -24.27 -12.09 7.49
N ASN A 100 -23.85 -13.20 6.87
CA ASN A 100 -24.43 -14.53 7.08
C ASN A 100 -23.34 -15.63 7.17
N PRO A 101 -22.44 -15.55 8.18
CA PRO A 101 -21.40 -16.56 8.35
C PRO A 101 -21.95 -17.96 8.59
N GLY A 102 -23.08 -18.08 9.30
CA GLY A 102 -23.76 -19.36 9.52
C GLY A 102 -24.28 -19.99 8.21
N GLY A 103 -24.90 -19.20 7.34
CA GLY A 103 -25.39 -19.69 6.05
C GLY A 103 -24.28 -20.19 5.12
N LEU A 104 -23.11 -19.53 5.12
CA LEU A 104 -21.95 -20.02 4.37
C LEU A 104 -21.41 -21.31 5.01
N ALA A 105 -21.31 -21.37 6.35
CA ALA A 105 -20.84 -22.55 7.06
C ALA A 105 -21.73 -23.78 6.83
N THR A 106 -23.06 -23.64 6.91
CA THR A 106 -24.00 -24.73 6.57
C THR A 106 -23.79 -25.22 5.14
N LYS A 107 -23.61 -24.30 4.19
CA LYS A 107 -23.39 -24.66 2.78
C LYS A 107 -22.06 -25.39 2.56
N VAL A 108 -21.01 -25.00 3.28
CA VAL A 108 -19.71 -25.68 3.24
C VAL A 108 -19.81 -27.04 3.90
N ALA A 109 -20.39 -27.14 5.09
CA ALA A 109 -20.56 -28.41 5.83
C ALA A 109 -21.32 -29.47 5.00
N ALA A 110 -22.33 -29.06 4.22
CA ALA A 110 -23.05 -29.96 3.31
C ALA A 110 -22.20 -30.51 2.14
N LEU A 111 -21.06 -29.88 1.82
CA LEU A 111 -20.09 -30.38 0.83
C LEU A 111 -18.90 -31.10 1.46
N VAL A 112 -18.75 -31.05 2.78
CA VAL A 112 -17.65 -31.74 3.44
C VAL A 112 -18.06 -33.22 3.60
N TRP A 113 -17.69 -34.04 2.62
CA TRP A 113 -17.71 -35.51 2.74
C TRP A 113 -16.42 -36.06 3.37
N TYR A 114 -15.54 -35.15 3.80
CA TYR A 114 -14.26 -35.40 4.46
C TYR A 114 -14.41 -35.29 5.99
N ASP A 115 -13.49 -35.83 6.77
CA ASP A 115 -13.45 -35.59 8.23
C ASP A 115 -12.87 -34.20 8.54
N LEU A 116 -13.54 -33.14 8.04
CA LEU A 116 -13.24 -31.74 8.34
C LEU A 116 -14.37 -31.14 9.17
N LYS A 117 -14.01 -30.40 10.22
CA LYS A 117 -14.99 -29.72 11.07
C LYS A 117 -15.16 -28.27 10.64
N VAL A 118 -16.41 -27.88 10.37
CA VAL A 118 -16.76 -26.51 9.96
C VAL A 118 -17.34 -25.76 11.15
N ALA A 119 -16.86 -24.54 11.39
CA ALA A 119 -17.38 -23.64 12.40
C ALA A 119 -17.61 -22.23 11.83
N TYR A 120 -18.46 -21.45 12.51
CA TYR A 120 -18.60 -20.03 12.24
C TYR A 120 -18.60 -19.19 13.52
N VAL A 121 -18.25 -17.92 13.37
CA VAL A 121 -18.23 -16.92 14.45
C VAL A 121 -19.44 -16.00 14.32
N SER A 122 -20.08 -15.69 15.45
CA SER A 122 -21.15 -14.69 15.55
C SER A 122 -20.88 -13.70 16.69
N GLY A 123 -21.66 -12.62 16.73
CA GLY A 123 -21.58 -11.57 17.76
C GLY A 123 -21.13 -10.21 17.24
N ASP A 124 -20.75 -10.11 15.96
CA ASP A 124 -20.34 -8.89 15.30
C ASP A 124 -21.54 -7.96 15.00
N ASN A 125 -22.69 -8.51 14.61
CA ASN A 125 -23.89 -7.73 14.33
C ASN A 125 -24.54 -7.19 15.62
N VAL A 126 -24.36 -5.90 15.90
CA VAL A 126 -24.92 -5.21 17.08
C VAL A 126 -26.19 -4.43 16.76
N LEU A 127 -26.68 -4.46 15.51
CA LEU A 127 -27.90 -3.74 15.11
C LEU A 127 -29.12 -4.01 16.01
N PRO A 128 -29.39 -5.26 16.46
CA PRO A 128 -30.50 -5.53 17.37
C PRO A 128 -30.39 -4.81 18.72
N LYS A 129 -29.16 -4.53 19.19
CA LYS A 129 -28.90 -3.81 20.45
C LYS A 129 -28.87 -2.30 20.26
N LEU A 130 -28.32 -1.83 19.14
CA LEU A 130 -28.17 -0.42 18.82
C LEU A 130 -29.51 0.25 18.45
N GLY A 131 -30.39 -0.49 17.77
CA GLY A 131 -31.59 0.05 17.13
C GLY A 131 -31.36 0.42 15.66
N THR A 132 -32.44 0.75 14.95
CA THR A 132 -32.43 0.89 13.48
C THR A 132 -32.36 2.33 12.99
N GLN A 133 -32.13 3.31 13.86
CA GLN A 133 -32.17 4.73 13.53
C GLN A 133 -30.95 5.47 14.09
N MET A 134 -30.31 6.28 13.25
CA MET A 134 -29.30 7.25 13.67
C MET A 134 -29.95 8.36 14.51
N PRO A 135 -29.26 8.88 15.54
CA PRO A 135 -29.80 9.96 16.35
C PRO A 135 -29.86 11.28 15.57
N THR A 136 -30.88 12.10 15.85
CA THR A 136 -31.02 13.44 15.23
C THR A 136 -30.22 14.53 15.95
N GLN A 137 -29.68 14.23 17.14
CA GLN A 137 -28.86 15.14 17.92
C GLN A 137 -27.44 14.59 18.08
N ARG A 138 -26.44 15.43 17.85
CA ARG A 138 -25.02 15.05 17.94
C ARG A 138 -24.64 14.45 19.30
N GLY A 139 -25.18 14.99 20.40
CA GLY A 139 -24.89 14.52 21.76
C GLY A 139 -25.43 13.13 22.09
N GLN A 140 -26.27 12.56 21.23
CA GLN A 140 -26.81 11.20 21.38
C GLN A 140 -26.09 10.17 20.49
N ALA A 141 -25.17 10.60 19.63
CA ALA A 141 -24.37 9.69 18.83
C ALA A 141 -23.36 8.93 19.69
N LEU A 142 -23.10 7.67 19.34
CA LEU A 142 -21.99 6.92 19.93
C LEU A 142 -20.66 7.68 19.71
N PRO A 143 -19.68 7.52 20.62
CA PRO A 143 -18.37 8.12 20.44
C PRO A 143 -17.77 7.73 19.08
N HIS A 144 -17.29 8.72 18.33
CA HIS A 144 -16.60 8.50 17.06
C HIS A 144 -15.25 7.80 17.31
N LEU A 145 -14.77 6.97 16.38
CA LEU A 145 -13.49 6.25 16.50
C LEU A 145 -12.30 7.17 16.87
N ASP A 146 -12.22 8.34 16.24
CA ASP A 146 -11.15 9.31 16.46
C ASP A 146 -11.40 10.27 17.64
N SER A 147 -12.52 10.14 18.37
CA SER A 147 -12.94 11.10 19.41
C SER A 147 -12.01 11.16 20.63
N SER A 148 -11.23 10.10 20.86
CA SER A 148 -10.19 10.05 21.90
C SER A 148 -8.92 10.81 21.52
N ASN A 149 -8.71 11.12 20.24
CA ASN A 149 -7.55 11.88 19.77
C ASN A 149 -7.80 13.39 19.93
N ARG A 150 -7.23 13.97 20.99
CA ARG A 150 -7.37 15.39 21.32
C ARG A 150 -6.79 16.35 20.27
N HIS A 151 -5.96 15.85 19.36
CA HIS A 151 -5.39 16.63 18.25
C HIS A 151 -6.32 16.70 17.03
N VAL A 152 -7.44 15.97 17.05
CA VAL A 152 -8.35 15.83 15.91
C VAL A 152 -9.62 16.62 16.16
N THR A 153 -9.97 17.46 15.19
CA THR A 153 -11.30 18.04 15.11
C THR A 153 -12.14 17.23 14.13
N LEU A 154 -13.25 16.66 14.61
CA LEU A 154 -14.21 15.99 13.73
C LEU A 154 -14.94 17.02 12.87
N THR A 155 -14.96 16.79 11.56
CA THR A 155 -15.63 17.67 10.60
C THR A 155 -17.14 17.68 10.82
N SER A 156 -17.80 18.77 10.43
CA SER A 156 -19.27 18.85 10.47
C SER A 156 -19.92 17.77 9.59
N GLU A 157 -19.25 17.38 8.50
CA GLU A 157 -19.69 16.32 7.59
C GLU A 157 -19.86 14.97 8.28
N SER A 158 -19.06 14.69 9.33
CA SER A 158 -19.15 13.45 10.13
C SER A 158 -20.53 13.28 10.79
N PHE A 159 -21.25 14.38 11.03
CA PHE A 159 -22.52 14.41 11.76
C PHE A 159 -23.70 14.87 10.88
N LEU A 160 -23.61 14.76 9.55
CA LEU A 160 -24.72 15.17 8.66
C LEU A 160 -26.05 14.43 8.90
N PHE A 161 -26.03 13.30 9.60
CA PHE A 161 -27.23 12.60 10.04
C PHE A 161 -27.96 13.29 11.21
N ALA A 162 -27.23 14.07 12.02
CA ALA A 162 -27.74 14.69 13.25
C ALA A 162 -28.29 16.09 12.97
N GLN A 163 -29.47 16.14 12.35
CA GLN A 163 -30.20 17.38 12.05
C GLN A 163 -31.57 17.35 12.71
N GLU A 164 -31.83 18.27 13.64
CA GLU A 164 -33.04 18.29 14.49
C GLU A 164 -34.33 18.54 13.70
N ASP A 165 -34.24 19.24 12.57
CA ASP A 165 -35.33 19.57 11.68
C ASP A 165 -35.61 18.48 10.62
N ARG A 166 -34.84 17.39 10.62
CA ARG A 166 -34.97 16.28 9.66
C ARG A 166 -35.31 14.96 10.33
N GLN A 167 -35.91 14.06 9.54
CA GLN A 167 -36.17 12.70 9.97
C GLN A 167 -34.86 11.96 10.27
N ALA A 168 -34.89 11.14 11.32
CA ALA A 168 -33.83 10.20 11.65
C ALA A 168 -33.48 9.30 10.45
N ARG A 169 -32.20 8.94 10.33
CA ARG A 169 -31.71 8.11 9.23
C ARG A 169 -31.76 6.65 9.61
N GLU A 170 -32.29 5.81 8.73
CA GLU A 170 -32.32 4.37 8.94
C GLU A 170 -30.91 3.78 8.85
N ILE A 171 -30.54 2.97 9.85
CA ILE A 171 -29.32 2.17 9.89
C ILE A 171 -29.56 0.90 9.07
N VAL A 172 -28.65 0.64 8.14
CA VAL A 172 -28.67 -0.51 7.24
C VAL A 172 -27.83 -1.66 7.80
N SER A 173 -26.69 -1.35 8.43
CA SER A 173 -25.85 -2.34 9.12
C SER A 173 -25.07 -1.70 10.27
N ALA A 174 -24.77 -2.51 11.29
CA ALA A 174 -23.97 -2.12 12.45
C ALA A 174 -23.16 -3.35 12.91
N ASN A 175 -21.90 -3.43 12.46
CA ASN A 175 -21.03 -4.58 12.71
C ASN A 175 -19.77 -4.15 13.46
N ALA A 176 -19.55 -4.74 14.64
CA ALA A 176 -18.35 -4.58 15.42
C ALA A 176 -17.20 -5.40 14.81
N TYR A 177 -15.98 -4.86 14.89
CA TYR A 177 -14.78 -5.57 14.48
C TYR A 177 -14.40 -6.51 15.62
N LEU A 178 -14.64 -7.80 15.44
CA LEU A 178 -14.24 -8.83 16.40
C LEU A 178 -12.75 -9.16 16.30
N GLY A 179 -12.20 -9.70 17.39
CA GLY A 179 -10.82 -10.14 17.49
C GLY A 179 -10.57 -11.56 16.97
N ALA A 180 -9.42 -12.10 17.37
CA ALA A 180 -8.92 -13.43 17.07
C ALA A 180 -9.40 -14.49 18.07
N HIS A 181 -9.93 -14.07 19.24
CA HIS A 181 -10.36 -14.96 20.32
C HIS A 181 -11.30 -16.09 19.89
N ALA A 182 -12.41 -15.78 19.21
CA ALA A 182 -13.35 -16.82 18.75
C ALA A 182 -12.72 -17.79 17.75
N ILE A 183 -11.86 -17.28 16.85
CA ILE A 183 -11.18 -18.11 15.85
C ILE A 183 -10.19 -19.06 16.54
N TYR A 184 -9.42 -18.56 17.51
CA TYR A 184 -8.53 -19.37 18.33
C TYR A 184 -9.28 -20.46 19.11
N GLU A 185 -10.39 -20.13 19.78
CA GLU A 185 -11.22 -21.08 20.52
C GLU A 185 -11.81 -22.16 19.60
N ALA A 186 -12.23 -21.79 18.39
CA ALA A 186 -12.70 -22.75 17.39
C ALA A 186 -11.59 -23.72 16.98
N PHE A 187 -10.36 -23.25 16.74
CA PHE A 187 -9.22 -24.12 16.46
C PHE A 187 -8.87 -25.05 17.63
N GLN A 188 -8.91 -24.55 18.87
CA GLN A 188 -8.69 -25.36 20.08
C GLN A 188 -9.73 -26.48 20.22
N ARG A 189 -10.96 -26.25 19.77
CA ARG A 189 -12.05 -27.24 19.73
C ARG A 189 -12.01 -28.16 18.50
N GLY A 190 -11.02 -27.98 17.64
CA GLY A 190 -10.74 -28.85 16.50
C GLY A 190 -11.40 -28.42 15.20
N ALA A 191 -11.86 -27.18 15.05
CA ALA A 191 -12.31 -26.68 13.76
C ALA A 191 -11.19 -26.75 12.71
N ASP A 192 -11.55 -27.11 11.48
CA ASP A 192 -10.65 -27.09 10.32
C ASP A 192 -10.95 -25.92 9.39
N ILE A 193 -12.22 -25.53 9.28
CA ILE A 193 -12.68 -24.38 8.49
C ILE A 193 -13.50 -23.47 9.40
N ILE A 194 -13.09 -22.22 9.52
CA ILE A 194 -13.77 -21.20 10.33
C ILE A 194 -14.22 -20.05 9.42
N ILE A 195 -15.51 -19.74 9.48
CA ILE A 195 -16.14 -18.68 8.69
C ILE A 195 -16.63 -17.58 9.63
N CYS A 196 -16.11 -16.38 9.43
CA CYS A 196 -16.43 -15.22 10.26
C CYS A 196 -17.33 -14.24 9.51
N GLY A 197 -18.10 -13.45 10.27
CA GLY A 197 -18.65 -12.17 9.82
C GLY A 197 -17.57 -11.09 9.89
N ARG A 198 -17.88 -9.92 10.47
CA ARG A 198 -16.86 -8.88 10.68
C ARG A 198 -15.90 -9.23 11.82
N VAL A 199 -14.67 -9.54 11.45
CA VAL A 199 -13.48 -9.53 12.32
C VAL A 199 -12.54 -8.45 11.82
N SER A 200 -11.61 -7.97 12.65
CA SER A 200 -10.48 -7.18 12.15
C SER A 200 -9.66 -8.00 11.17
N ASP A 201 -9.16 -7.34 10.12
CA ASP A 201 -8.67 -7.98 8.91
C ASP A 201 -7.47 -8.92 9.19
N ALA A 202 -6.58 -8.51 10.10
CA ALA A 202 -5.44 -9.33 10.57
C ALA A 202 -5.80 -10.42 11.62
N SER A 203 -6.98 -10.39 12.23
CA SER A 203 -7.35 -11.31 13.33
C SER A 203 -7.34 -12.80 12.95
N PRO A 204 -7.74 -13.23 11.73
CA PRO A 204 -7.54 -14.60 11.28
C PRO A 204 -6.07 -15.04 11.34
N VAL A 205 -5.13 -14.17 10.97
CA VAL A 205 -3.69 -14.46 10.99
C VAL A 205 -3.17 -14.54 12.42
N ILE A 206 -3.59 -13.62 13.29
CA ILE A 206 -3.30 -13.66 14.74
C ILE A 206 -3.75 -15.00 15.33
N ALA A 207 -4.98 -15.43 15.05
CA ALA A 207 -5.53 -16.68 15.57
C ALA A 207 -4.75 -17.92 15.10
N CYS A 208 -4.29 -17.93 13.84
CA CYS A 208 -3.47 -19.02 13.30
C CYS A 208 -2.13 -19.14 14.04
N ALA A 209 -1.42 -18.03 14.21
CA ALA A 209 -0.13 -18.00 14.92
C ALA A 209 -0.29 -18.32 16.41
N TRP A 210 -1.32 -17.74 17.04
CA TRP A 210 -1.65 -17.99 18.43
C TRP A 210 -1.96 -19.47 18.67
N TYR A 211 -2.79 -20.09 17.82
CA TYR A 211 -3.09 -21.51 17.90
C TYR A 211 -1.81 -22.35 17.75
N TRP A 212 -1.03 -22.11 16.69
CA TRP A 212 0.18 -22.87 16.38
C TRP A 212 1.22 -22.87 17.50
N TRP A 213 1.48 -21.71 18.09
CA TRP A 213 2.48 -21.56 19.14
C TRP A 213 1.93 -21.76 20.55
N SER A 214 0.60 -21.90 20.67
CA SER A 214 -0.09 -22.03 21.96
C SER A 214 0.28 -20.90 22.94
N TRP A 215 0.41 -19.68 22.42
CA TRP A 215 0.71 -18.51 23.24
C TRP A 215 -0.36 -18.28 24.31
N SER A 216 0.00 -17.54 25.36
CA SER A 216 -1.01 -17.03 26.30
C SER A 216 -1.79 -15.87 25.68
N SER A 217 -3.02 -15.62 26.12
CA SER A 217 -3.80 -14.43 25.71
C SER A 217 -3.19 -13.08 26.14
N THR A 218 -2.10 -13.11 26.89
CA THR A 218 -1.34 -11.93 27.33
C THR A 218 0.09 -11.91 26.78
N ALA A 219 0.40 -12.76 25.80
CA ALA A 219 1.66 -12.76 25.05
C ALA A 219 1.64 -11.60 24.04
N TYR A 220 1.60 -10.38 24.55
CA TYR A 220 1.24 -9.22 23.73
C TYR A 220 2.26 -8.92 22.65
N ASP A 221 3.56 -9.11 22.90
CA ASP A 221 4.60 -8.87 21.90
C ASP A 221 4.43 -9.84 20.72
N GLU A 222 4.15 -11.11 21.01
CA GLU A 222 3.92 -12.15 20.02
C GLU A 222 2.62 -11.91 19.21
N LEU A 223 1.53 -11.54 19.90
CA LEU A 223 0.26 -11.18 19.28
C LEU A 223 0.38 -9.92 18.41
N ALA A 224 1.17 -8.93 18.83
CA ALA A 224 1.45 -7.73 18.06
C ALA A 224 2.31 -8.03 16.82
N GLY A 225 3.30 -8.92 16.94
CA GLY A 225 4.05 -9.43 15.79
C GLY A 225 3.15 -10.14 14.77
N ALA A 226 2.21 -10.96 15.24
CA ALA A 226 1.22 -11.61 14.39
C ALA A 226 0.20 -10.63 13.77
N LEU A 227 -0.17 -9.56 14.47
CA LEU A 227 -0.98 -8.46 13.92
C LEU A 227 -0.27 -7.83 12.72
N ILE A 228 1.02 -7.51 12.85
CA ILE A 228 1.80 -6.94 11.75
C ILE A 228 1.99 -7.97 10.63
N ALA A 229 2.26 -9.24 10.94
CA ALA A 229 2.30 -10.29 9.91
C ALA A 229 0.98 -10.38 9.12
N GLY A 230 -0.16 -10.27 9.81
CA GLY A 230 -1.49 -10.21 9.18
C GLY A 230 -1.63 -8.98 8.29
N HIS A 231 -1.26 -7.80 8.79
CA HIS A 231 -1.28 -6.56 8.03
C HIS A 231 -0.40 -6.60 6.76
N MET A 232 0.73 -7.32 6.80
CA MET A 232 1.59 -7.48 5.65
C MET A 232 0.97 -8.37 4.57
N ILE A 233 0.17 -9.37 4.94
CA ILE A 233 -0.37 -10.35 3.98
C ILE A 233 -1.84 -10.11 3.63
N GLU A 234 -2.55 -9.25 4.36
CA GLU A 234 -3.86 -8.72 3.98
C GLU A 234 -3.74 -7.80 2.74
N CYS A 235 -4.85 -7.45 2.10
CA CYS A 235 -4.87 -6.70 0.83
C CYS A 235 -4.22 -7.41 -0.38
N SER A 236 -4.33 -8.73 -0.45
CA SER A 236 -4.05 -9.52 -1.67
C SER A 236 -2.57 -9.40 -2.09
N ALA A 237 -2.30 -8.90 -3.28
CA ALA A 237 -0.96 -8.82 -3.87
C ALA A 237 -0.18 -7.55 -3.48
N TYR A 238 -0.63 -6.73 -2.52
CA TYR A 238 0.02 -5.43 -2.27
C TYR A 238 1.49 -5.58 -1.84
N VAL A 239 1.77 -6.43 -0.85
CA VAL A 239 3.15 -6.68 -0.41
C VAL A 239 4.00 -7.42 -1.46
N THR A 240 3.35 -7.99 -2.49
CA THR A 240 4.02 -8.69 -3.59
C THR A 240 4.13 -7.83 -4.87
N GLY A 241 3.84 -6.53 -4.79
CA GLY A 241 4.03 -5.56 -5.88
C GLY A 241 2.75 -4.93 -6.44
N GLY A 242 1.58 -5.31 -5.94
CA GLY A 242 0.32 -4.65 -6.25
C GLY A 242 0.30 -3.22 -5.69
N ASN A 243 -0.06 -2.24 -6.52
CA ASN A 243 -0.09 -0.83 -6.12
C ASN A 243 1.23 -0.30 -5.51
N PHE A 244 2.35 -0.85 -6.00
CA PHE A 244 3.68 -0.48 -5.54
C PHE A 244 4.15 0.80 -6.24
N ALA A 245 4.49 1.82 -5.45
CA ALA A 245 4.89 3.15 -5.95
C ALA A 245 6.15 3.16 -6.84
N GLY A 246 7.03 2.15 -6.72
CA GLY A 246 8.27 2.04 -7.49
C GLY A 246 8.22 1.04 -8.63
N PHE A 247 7.03 0.66 -9.11
CA PHE A 247 6.88 -0.37 -10.14
C PHE A 247 7.57 -0.01 -11.46
N ASP A 248 7.67 1.28 -11.79
CA ASP A 248 8.26 1.82 -13.02
C ASP A 248 9.78 1.67 -13.10
N ALA A 249 10.43 1.32 -11.99
CA ALA A 249 11.85 0.96 -11.96
C ALA A 249 12.14 -0.48 -12.45
N PHE A 250 11.11 -1.27 -12.75
CA PHE A 250 11.24 -2.67 -13.16
C PHE A 250 10.52 -2.96 -14.48
N ASP A 251 10.76 -4.15 -15.03
CA ASP A 251 9.99 -4.64 -16.17
C ASP A 251 8.50 -4.78 -15.79
N VAL A 252 7.63 -4.16 -16.59
CA VAL A 252 6.17 -4.16 -16.38
C VAL A 252 5.60 -5.57 -16.34
N ASP A 253 6.18 -6.51 -17.10
CA ASP A 253 5.74 -7.90 -17.15
C ASP A 253 5.84 -8.59 -15.78
N ARG A 254 6.72 -8.09 -14.90
CA ARG A 254 6.85 -8.61 -13.53
C ARG A 254 5.57 -8.43 -12.71
N PHE A 255 4.80 -7.38 -12.95
CA PHE A 255 3.63 -7.02 -12.12
C PHE A 255 2.28 -7.35 -12.78
N VAL A 256 2.28 -8.05 -13.91
CA VAL A 256 1.04 -8.43 -14.61
C VAL A 256 0.20 -9.42 -13.78
N ASN A 257 0.87 -10.36 -13.10
CA ASN A 257 0.20 -11.38 -12.27
C ASN A 257 0.98 -11.66 -10.98
N PRO A 258 1.01 -10.72 -10.03
CA PRO A 258 1.72 -10.90 -8.76
C PRO A 258 1.07 -12.01 -7.93
N GLY A 259 1.89 -12.95 -7.44
CA GLY A 259 1.39 -14.01 -6.56
C GLY A 259 0.97 -13.48 -5.19
N PHE A 260 0.08 -14.18 -4.49
CA PHE A 260 -0.36 -13.75 -3.16
C PHE A 260 0.65 -14.14 -2.07
N PRO A 261 0.73 -13.36 -0.98
CA PRO A 261 1.77 -13.49 0.03
C PRO A 261 1.52 -14.61 1.04
N ILE A 262 2.61 -14.96 1.73
CA ILE A 262 2.68 -15.91 2.84
C ILE A 262 3.49 -15.24 3.96
N ALA A 263 3.02 -15.34 5.20
CA ALA A 263 3.79 -15.02 6.38
C ALA A 263 4.30 -16.29 7.06
N GLU A 264 5.58 -16.33 7.35
CA GLU A 264 6.21 -17.37 8.18
C GLU A 264 6.46 -16.79 9.58
N ILE A 265 5.61 -17.11 10.55
CA ILE A 265 5.59 -16.44 11.87
C ILE A 265 6.28 -17.32 12.92
N SER A 266 7.34 -16.80 13.52
CA SER A 266 8.16 -17.44 14.55
C SER A 266 7.50 -17.41 15.94
N GLN A 267 8.06 -18.17 16.88
CA GLN A 267 7.55 -18.29 18.25
C GLN A 267 7.55 -16.97 19.03
N ASP A 268 8.45 -16.05 18.69
CA ASP A 268 8.60 -14.74 19.32
C ASP A 268 7.78 -13.64 18.61
N GLY A 269 6.93 -14.00 17.66
CA GLY A 269 6.12 -13.07 16.86
C GLY A 269 6.86 -12.40 15.71
N THR A 270 8.17 -12.57 15.55
CA THR A 270 8.87 -12.13 14.33
C THR A 270 8.39 -12.92 13.13
N CYS A 271 8.46 -12.35 11.93
CA CYS A 271 7.98 -13.04 10.73
C CYS A 271 8.86 -12.83 9.51
N VAL A 272 8.80 -13.76 8.56
CA VAL A 272 9.31 -13.58 7.21
C VAL A 272 8.14 -13.54 6.23
N ILE A 273 8.04 -12.44 5.48
CA ILE A 273 7.08 -12.31 4.39
C ILE A 273 7.70 -12.89 3.12
N THR A 274 6.94 -13.74 2.43
CA THR A 274 7.35 -14.43 1.22
C THR A 274 6.16 -14.65 0.28
N LYS A 275 6.40 -15.28 -0.87
CA LYS A 275 5.36 -15.76 -1.80
C LYS A 275 5.72 -17.14 -2.35
N HIS A 276 4.78 -17.81 -3.01
CA HIS A 276 5.09 -19.06 -3.71
C HIS A 276 6.11 -18.84 -4.85
N PRO A 277 7.08 -19.75 -5.03
CA PRO A 277 7.97 -19.75 -6.19
C PRO A 277 7.20 -19.83 -7.51
N GLY A 278 7.75 -19.25 -8.59
CA GLY A 278 7.15 -19.32 -9.93
C GLY A 278 5.94 -18.41 -10.18
N THR A 279 5.48 -17.68 -9.16
CA THR A 279 4.46 -16.63 -9.32
C THR A 279 5.10 -15.28 -9.71
N GLY A 280 4.34 -14.36 -10.31
CA GLY A 280 4.82 -13.01 -10.61
C GLY A 280 5.02 -12.15 -9.35
N GLY A 281 5.33 -10.87 -9.56
CA GLY A 281 5.56 -9.90 -8.50
C GLY A 281 6.91 -10.03 -7.80
N MET A 282 7.06 -9.41 -6.64
CA MET A 282 8.22 -9.53 -5.76
C MET A 282 7.93 -9.19 -4.31
N VAL A 283 8.70 -9.77 -3.40
CA VAL A 283 8.73 -9.34 -1.99
C VAL A 283 10.08 -8.72 -1.69
N SER A 284 10.10 -7.40 -1.48
CA SER A 284 11.29 -6.64 -1.13
C SER A 284 11.01 -5.76 0.09
N VAL A 285 12.07 -5.24 0.71
CA VAL A 285 11.93 -4.27 1.80
C VAL A 285 11.03 -3.09 1.38
N ASP A 286 11.08 -2.64 0.12
CA ASP A 286 10.26 -1.54 -0.37
C ASP A 286 8.79 -1.91 -0.54
N THR A 287 8.46 -3.10 -1.05
CA THR A 287 7.06 -3.55 -1.12
C THR A 287 6.48 -3.77 0.28
N CYS A 288 7.32 -4.24 1.20
CA CYS A 288 6.97 -4.36 2.62
C CYS A 288 6.73 -3.01 3.30
N LYS A 289 7.60 -2.00 3.10
CA LYS A 289 7.38 -0.64 3.61
C LYS A 289 6.12 -0.01 3.02
N CYS A 290 5.86 -0.19 1.73
CA CYS A 290 4.63 0.27 1.10
C CYS A 290 3.39 -0.34 1.77
N GLN A 291 3.37 -1.66 1.98
CA GLN A 291 2.23 -2.30 2.64
C GLN A 291 2.10 -1.87 4.09
N LEU A 292 3.19 -1.85 4.88
CA LEU A 292 3.13 -1.42 6.28
C LEU A 292 2.57 -0.01 6.44
N LEU A 293 2.98 0.93 5.57
CA LEU A 293 2.58 2.34 5.69
C LEU A 293 1.15 2.60 5.19
N TYR A 294 0.47 1.60 4.67
CA TYR A 294 -0.94 1.66 4.25
C TYR A 294 -1.85 1.47 5.46
N GLU A 295 -2.95 2.23 5.53
CA GLU A 295 -4.01 2.05 6.53
C GLU A 295 -3.62 2.14 8.01
N LEU A 296 -2.40 2.60 8.32
CA LEU A 296 -1.99 2.91 9.68
C LEU A 296 -2.61 4.24 10.14
N GLN A 297 -2.82 4.35 11.44
CA GLN A 297 -3.13 5.64 12.06
C GLN A 297 -2.06 5.91 13.13
N GLY A 298 -1.01 6.66 12.77
CA GLY A 298 0.14 6.91 13.65
C GLY A 298 1.04 5.69 13.89
N ASN A 299 1.78 5.70 15.01
CA ASN A 299 2.75 4.68 15.41
C ASN A 299 2.16 3.53 16.25
N VAL A 300 0.88 3.63 16.63
CA VAL A 300 0.18 2.61 17.42
C VAL A 300 -0.96 2.01 16.61
N TYR A 301 -0.81 0.75 16.20
CA TYR A 301 -1.84 -0.02 15.54
C TYR A 301 -2.77 -0.64 16.58
N LEU A 302 -4.06 -0.30 16.51
CA LEU A 302 -5.11 -0.87 17.35
C LEU A 302 -5.80 -2.07 16.68
N ASN A 303 -5.89 -3.16 17.44
CA ASN A 303 -6.70 -4.33 17.16
C ASN A 303 -7.50 -4.70 18.42
N SER A 304 -8.59 -5.47 18.28
CA SER A 304 -9.46 -5.86 19.39
C SER A 304 -8.75 -6.72 20.45
N ASP A 305 -7.71 -7.46 20.06
CA ASP A 305 -6.95 -8.36 20.94
C ASP A 305 -5.64 -7.76 21.47
N VAL A 306 -5.05 -6.78 20.76
CA VAL A 306 -3.72 -6.23 21.08
C VAL A 306 -3.50 -4.82 20.49
N LYS A 307 -2.65 -4.01 21.14
CA LYS A 307 -2.04 -2.82 20.55
C LYS A 307 -0.62 -3.16 20.08
N ALA A 308 -0.25 -2.78 18.85
CA ALA A 308 1.13 -2.88 18.38
C ALA A 308 1.79 -1.50 18.28
N TYR A 309 2.93 -1.35 18.95
CA TYR A 309 3.83 -0.20 18.84
C TYR A 309 4.86 -0.46 17.75
N LEU A 310 5.00 0.50 16.84
CA LEU A 310 5.78 0.37 15.61
C LEU A 310 7.04 1.24 15.59
N ASP A 311 7.36 1.92 16.70
CA ASP A 311 8.48 2.86 16.80
C ASP A 311 9.83 2.24 16.41
N ASP A 312 10.02 0.96 16.77
CA ASP A 312 11.28 0.23 16.60
C ASP A 312 11.22 -0.80 15.46
N ILE A 313 10.20 -0.76 14.59
CA ILE A 313 10.02 -1.76 13.53
C ILE A 313 11.21 -1.80 12.56
N ILE A 314 11.69 -3.01 12.25
CA ILE A 314 12.83 -3.26 11.36
C ILE A 314 12.40 -4.19 10.23
N MET A 315 12.93 -3.95 9.03
CA MET A 315 12.74 -4.80 7.85
C MET A 315 14.08 -5.13 7.19
N GLU A 316 14.38 -6.42 7.04
CA GLU A 316 15.65 -6.90 6.50
C GLU A 316 15.41 -7.89 5.36
N GLN A 317 16.12 -7.71 4.24
CA GLN A 317 16.09 -8.68 3.15
C GLN A 317 16.91 -9.91 3.55
N VAL A 318 16.26 -11.07 3.70
CA VAL A 318 16.90 -12.32 4.15
C VAL A 318 17.00 -13.38 3.05
N GLY A 319 16.54 -13.06 1.84
CA GLY A 319 16.64 -13.90 0.65
C GLY A 319 15.82 -13.34 -0.50
N GLU A 320 15.88 -13.99 -1.66
CA GLU A 320 15.04 -13.61 -2.80
C GLU A 320 13.55 -13.77 -2.44
N ASN A 321 12.77 -12.69 -2.61
CA ASN A 321 11.36 -12.65 -2.22
C ASN A 321 11.11 -12.95 -0.73
N ARG A 322 12.06 -12.63 0.15
CA ARG A 322 11.97 -12.91 1.59
C ARG A 322 12.46 -11.73 2.43
N VAL A 323 11.55 -11.17 3.21
CA VAL A 323 11.83 -10.02 4.10
C VAL A 323 11.46 -10.40 5.51
N GLN A 324 12.42 -10.30 6.43
CA GLN A 324 12.19 -10.45 7.86
C GLN A 324 11.67 -9.14 8.45
N VAL A 325 10.64 -9.24 9.29
CA VAL A 325 10.02 -8.12 10.02
C VAL A 325 10.14 -8.40 11.52
N SER A 326 10.63 -7.41 12.28
CA SER A 326 10.83 -7.51 13.73
C SER A 326 10.72 -6.13 14.41
N GLY A 327 10.93 -6.04 15.73
CA GLY A 327 10.93 -4.78 16.47
C GLY A 327 9.55 -4.25 16.86
N VAL A 328 8.52 -5.11 16.79
CA VAL A 328 7.15 -4.77 17.20
C VAL A 328 6.98 -5.09 18.68
N ARG A 329 6.40 -4.16 19.45
CA ARG A 329 6.08 -4.35 20.87
C ARG A 329 4.58 -4.31 21.08
N GLY A 330 4.06 -5.20 21.93
CA GLY A 330 2.64 -5.31 22.23
C GLY A 330 2.21 -4.67 23.54
N ALA A 331 0.91 -4.40 23.65
CA ALA A 331 0.26 -4.05 24.91
C ALA A 331 -1.23 -4.48 24.90
N PRO A 332 -1.90 -4.52 26.07
CA PRO A 332 -3.32 -4.83 26.15
C PRO A 332 -4.18 -3.91 25.26
N PRO A 333 -5.24 -4.42 24.63
CA PRO A 333 -6.15 -3.61 23.81
C PRO A 333 -6.97 -2.63 24.68
N PRO A 334 -7.58 -1.59 24.08
CA PRO A 334 -8.59 -0.79 24.77
C PRO A 334 -9.85 -1.63 25.06
N ASP A 335 -10.67 -1.18 26.01
CA ASP A 335 -11.95 -1.81 26.36
C ASP A 335 -13.04 -1.65 25.29
N THR A 336 -12.73 -0.94 24.20
CA THR A 336 -13.60 -0.68 23.05
C THR A 336 -13.04 -1.28 21.77
N THR A 337 -13.91 -1.58 20.82
CA THR A 337 -13.56 -1.93 19.44
C THR A 337 -14.24 -0.99 18.45
N LYS A 338 -13.79 -1.01 17.20
CA LYS A 338 -14.42 -0.29 16.10
C LYS A 338 -15.79 -0.89 15.80
N LEU A 339 -16.79 -0.03 15.67
CA LEU A 339 -18.12 -0.36 15.19
C LEU A 339 -18.37 0.37 13.87
N ALA A 340 -18.58 -0.39 12.80
CA ALA A 340 -18.98 0.17 11.52
C ALA A 340 -20.50 0.32 11.43
N ILE A 341 -20.99 1.56 11.37
CA ILE A 341 -22.40 1.86 11.20
C ILE A 341 -22.61 2.45 9.80
N PHE A 342 -23.49 1.82 9.03
CA PHE A 342 -23.93 2.35 7.74
C PHE A 342 -25.40 2.73 7.80
N TYR A 343 -25.72 3.89 7.25
CA TYR A 343 -27.07 4.43 7.25
C TYR A 343 -27.43 5.02 5.89
N LYS A 344 -28.72 5.16 5.62
CA LYS A 344 -29.22 5.78 4.39
C LYS A 344 -28.85 7.27 4.35
N GLY A 345 -27.86 7.62 3.52
CA GLY A 345 -27.33 8.99 3.42
C GLY A 345 -28.23 9.93 2.63
N GLY A 346 -29.14 9.39 1.80
CA GLY A 346 -29.97 10.14 0.87
C GLY A 346 -29.69 9.73 -0.56
N TYR A 347 -29.63 10.71 -1.45
CA TYR A 347 -29.36 10.51 -2.86
C TYR A 347 -28.16 11.33 -3.31
N GLU A 348 -27.47 10.82 -4.32
CA GLU A 348 -26.37 11.51 -4.96
C GLU A 348 -26.47 11.42 -6.49
N MET A 349 -25.81 12.36 -7.17
CA MET A 349 -25.64 12.32 -8.61
C MET A 349 -24.32 12.97 -9.02
N GLN A 350 -23.86 12.62 -10.21
CA GLN A 350 -22.73 13.28 -10.85
C GLN A 350 -22.96 13.54 -12.32
N LEU A 351 -22.50 14.69 -12.78
CA LEU A 351 -22.50 15.11 -14.18
C LEU A 351 -21.07 15.35 -14.63
N LEU A 352 -20.69 14.74 -15.75
CA LEU A 352 -19.38 14.89 -16.37
C LEU A 352 -19.55 15.65 -17.68
N VAL A 353 -18.97 16.84 -17.74
CA VAL A 353 -19.00 17.71 -18.91
C VAL A 353 -17.58 17.99 -19.36
N ASN A 354 -17.33 17.87 -20.66
CA ASN A 354 -16.02 18.09 -21.23
C ASN A 354 -15.89 19.49 -21.84
N ALA A 355 -14.67 20.02 -21.80
CA ALA A 355 -14.26 21.20 -22.55
C ALA A 355 -12.99 20.88 -23.35
N THR A 356 -13.03 21.16 -24.66
CA THR A 356 -11.85 21.12 -25.53
C THR A 356 -11.30 22.53 -25.78
N GLY A 357 -9.98 22.68 -25.88
CA GLY A 357 -9.31 23.91 -26.31
C GLY A 357 -8.87 24.81 -25.16
N TYR A 358 -8.50 26.06 -25.48
CA TYR A 358 -8.04 27.04 -24.50
C TYR A 358 -9.19 27.66 -23.68
N ALA A 359 -8.84 28.50 -22.69
CA ALA A 359 -9.77 29.20 -21.80
C ALA A 359 -10.69 28.28 -20.96
N VAL A 360 -10.19 27.08 -20.62
CA VAL A 360 -10.92 26.08 -19.81
C VAL A 360 -11.48 26.69 -18.53
N GLN A 361 -10.69 27.48 -17.80
CA GLN A 361 -11.12 28.08 -16.53
C GLN A 361 -12.35 28.99 -16.72
N GLN A 362 -12.37 29.80 -17.79
CA GLN A 362 -13.51 30.65 -18.11
C GLN A 362 -14.73 29.83 -18.55
N LYS A 363 -14.52 28.74 -19.32
CA LYS A 363 -15.59 27.82 -19.74
C LYS A 363 -16.27 27.16 -18.54
N PHE A 364 -15.50 26.63 -17.61
CA PHE A 364 -16.02 26.00 -16.40
C PHE A 364 -16.61 27.01 -15.41
N SER A 365 -16.04 28.20 -15.28
CA SER A 365 -16.65 29.29 -14.52
C SER A 365 -18.00 29.71 -15.10
N LEU A 366 -18.14 29.75 -16.44
CA LEU A 366 -19.43 30.03 -17.09
C LEU A 366 -20.43 28.91 -16.80
N PHE A 367 -20.03 27.65 -16.96
CA PHE A 367 -20.88 26.49 -16.67
C PHE A 367 -21.39 26.51 -15.23
N GLU A 368 -20.52 26.69 -14.25
CA GLU A 368 -20.92 26.78 -12.84
C GLU A 368 -21.92 27.91 -12.59
N LYS A 369 -21.64 29.12 -13.11
CA LYS A 369 -22.57 30.26 -12.97
C LYS A 369 -23.93 29.99 -13.59
N GLN A 370 -23.96 29.35 -14.76
CA GLN A 370 -25.21 29.00 -15.43
C GLN A 370 -26.00 27.95 -14.65
N ILE A 371 -25.34 26.91 -14.14
CA ILE A 371 -26.00 25.90 -13.32
C ILE A 371 -26.58 26.52 -12.05
N ARG A 372 -25.80 27.33 -11.32
CA ARG A 372 -26.27 27.99 -10.10
C ARG A 372 -27.45 28.93 -10.38
N LEU A 373 -27.43 29.66 -11.50
CA LEU A 373 -28.53 30.55 -11.89
C LEU A 373 -29.84 29.77 -12.13
N PHE A 374 -29.78 28.68 -12.90
CA PHE A 374 -30.99 27.92 -13.28
C PHE A 374 -31.43 26.89 -12.23
N LEU A 375 -30.56 26.53 -11.28
CA LEU A 375 -30.92 25.71 -10.13
C LEU A 375 -31.87 26.47 -9.19
N GLY A 376 -31.64 27.77 -9.00
CA GLY A 376 -32.43 28.61 -8.09
C GLY A 376 -32.08 28.41 -6.61
N GLU A 377 -32.44 29.38 -5.76
CA GLU A 377 -32.04 29.38 -4.35
C GLU A 377 -32.69 28.27 -3.52
N GLU A 378 -33.95 27.93 -3.79
CA GLU A 378 -34.70 26.94 -3.02
C GLU A 378 -34.08 25.54 -3.17
N ALA A 379 -33.84 25.11 -4.41
CA ALA A 379 -33.18 23.83 -4.68
C ALA A 379 -31.74 23.83 -4.15
N ALA A 380 -31.00 24.93 -4.30
CA ALA A 380 -29.64 25.05 -3.78
C ALA A 380 -29.56 24.89 -2.25
N LYS A 381 -30.50 25.48 -1.50
CA LYS A 381 -30.58 25.34 -0.01
C LYS A 381 -30.93 23.92 0.44
N ALA A 382 -31.57 23.14 -0.41
CA ALA A 382 -31.93 21.76 -0.11
C ALA A 382 -30.81 20.75 -0.43
N LEU A 383 -29.72 21.17 -1.08
CA LEU A 383 -28.56 20.31 -1.32
C LEU A 383 -27.68 20.25 -0.07
N ASP A 384 -27.24 19.04 0.29
CA ASP A 384 -26.27 18.84 1.37
C ASP A 384 -24.84 19.09 0.85
N ILE A 385 -24.56 18.68 -0.39
CA ILE A 385 -23.28 18.90 -1.10
C ILE A 385 -23.57 19.36 -2.53
N LEU A 386 -22.82 20.34 -3.02
CA LEU A 386 -22.76 20.75 -4.43
C LEU A 386 -21.35 21.23 -4.77
N GLU A 387 -20.59 20.40 -5.49
CA GLU A 387 -19.18 20.63 -5.83
C GLU A 387 -18.98 20.65 -7.35
N PHE A 388 -18.06 21.50 -7.80
CA PHE A 388 -17.62 21.62 -9.19
C PHE A 388 -16.12 21.35 -9.25
N GLN A 389 -15.73 20.22 -9.83
CA GLN A 389 -14.38 19.70 -9.78
C GLN A 389 -13.79 19.63 -11.19
N GLN A 390 -12.82 20.48 -11.51
CA GLN A 390 -12.05 20.34 -12.74
C GLN A 390 -11.06 19.19 -12.61
N ILE A 391 -11.01 18.29 -13.60
CA ILE A 391 -10.04 17.22 -13.69
C ILE A 391 -9.18 17.37 -14.94
N GLY A 392 -7.87 17.38 -14.73
CA GLY A 392 -6.86 17.51 -15.78
C GLY A 392 -6.51 18.97 -16.14
N VAL A 393 -5.42 19.10 -16.89
CA VAL A 393 -4.94 20.35 -17.49
C VAL A 393 -4.76 20.07 -18.98
N PRO A 394 -5.33 20.89 -19.89
CA PRO A 394 -5.16 20.66 -21.32
C PRO A 394 -3.69 20.86 -21.71
N ALA A 395 -3.21 20.06 -22.66
CA ALA A 395 -1.87 20.21 -23.22
C ALA A 395 -1.70 21.63 -23.80
N THR A 396 -0.53 22.23 -23.56
CA THR A 396 -0.22 23.59 -24.04
C THR A 396 -0.28 23.70 -25.56
N ASN A 397 0.17 22.65 -26.28
CA ASN A 397 0.06 22.52 -27.73
C ASN A 397 -0.40 21.09 -28.09
N PRO A 398 -1.72 20.84 -28.21
CA PRO A 398 -2.26 19.50 -28.31
C PRO A 398 -2.00 18.86 -29.69
N GLN A 399 -1.46 17.64 -29.69
CA GLN A 399 -1.23 16.85 -30.92
C GLN A 399 -2.53 16.17 -31.41
N ASN A 400 -3.52 16.04 -30.54
CA ASN A 400 -4.83 15.50 -30.85
C ASN A 400 -5.91 16.12 -29.94
N GLN A 401 -7.18 15.95 -30.31
CA GLN A 401 -8.30 16.53 -29.56
C GLN A 401 -8.34 16.09 -28.09
N ASN A 402 -8.04 14.81 -27.80
CA ASN A 402 -8.10 14.26 -26.45
C ASN A 402 -7.09 14.95 -25.53
N SER A 403 -5.87 15.22 -26.02
CA SER A 403 -4.85 15.97 -25.27
C SER A 403 -5.24 17.44 -24.98
N SER A 404 -6.25 17.98 -25.66
CA SER A 404 -6.82 19.32 -25.40
C SER A 404 -8.13 19.27 -24.60
N THR A 405 -8.60 18.08 -24.22
CA THR A 405 -9.89 17.88 -23.58
C THR A 405 -9.72 17.57 -22.10
N VAL A 406 -10.41 18.33 -21.27
CA VAL A 406 -10.51 18.14 -19.82
C VAL A 406 -11.97 18.13 -19.43
N TYR A 407 -12.30 17.62 -18.24
CA TYR A 407 -13.68 17.55 -17.79
C TYR A 407 -13.91 18.27 -16.46
N ILE A 408 -15.12 18.77 -16.28
CA ILE A 408 -15.66 19.23 -15.02
C ILE A 408 -16.67 18.19 -14.52
N ARG A 409 -16.45 17.73 -13.29
CA ARG A 409 -17.38 16.89 -12.54
C ARG A 409 -18.20 17.78 -11.62
N LEU A 410 -19.51 17.86 -11.87
CA LEU A 410 -20.46 18.35 -10.89
C LEU A 410 -20.89 17.16 -10.03
N PHE A 411 -20.71 17.25 -8.71
CA PHE A 411 -21.15 16.25 -7.75
C PHE A 411 -22.14 16.87 -6.77
N ALA A 412 -23.24 16.18 -6.48
CA ALA A 412 -24.24 16.66 -5.53
C ALA A 412 -24.82 15.54 -4.66
N GLN A 413 -25.10 15.86 -3.40
CA GLN A 413 -25.83 14.99 -2.47
C GLN A 413 -26.98 15.77 -1.84
N SER A 414 -28.10 15.09 -1.61
CA SER A 414 -29.26 15.65 -0.92
C SER A 414 -30.20 14.54 -0.47
N THR A 415 -31.02 14.82 0.53
CA THR A 415 -32.18 13.97 0.85
C THR A 415 -33.46 14.37 0.10
N SER A 416 -33.40 15.45 -0.68
CA SER A 416 -34.45 15.91 -1.58
C SER A 416 -34.17 15.50 -3.03
N LEU A 417 -34.88 14.46 -3.51
CA LEU A 417 -34.88 14.07 -4.92
C LEU A 417 -35.27 15.23 -5.88
N PRO A 418 -36.28 16.06 -5.56
CA PRO A 418 -36.58 17.24 -6.37
C PRO A 418 -35.40 18.21 -6.51
N ALA A 419 -34.63 18.45 -5.44
CA ALA A 419 -33.47 19.35 -5.47
C ALA A 419 -32.36 18.83 -6.41
N LEU A 420 -32.07 17.53 -6.39
CA LEU A 420 -31.11 16.93 -7.32
C LEU A 420 -31.66 16.93 -8.76
N THR A 421 -32.94 16.63 -8.94
CA THR A 421 -33.57 16.65 -10.28
C THR A 421 -33.58 18.06 -10.89
N ALA A 422 -33.62 19.11 -10.07
CA ALA A 422 -33.50 20.49 -10.53
C ALA A 422 -32.16 20.78 -11.21
N ILE A 423 -31.07 20.05 -10.88
CA ILE A 423 -29.78 20.15 -11.57
C ILE A 423 -29.93 19.69 -13.04
N ASN A 424 -30.67 18.61 -13.29
CA ASN A 424 -30.98 18.16 -14.65
C ASN A 424 -31.84 19.18 -15.41
N GLY A 425 -32.74 19.88 -14.72
CA GLY A 425 -33.46 21.03 -15.26
C GLY A 425 -32.52 22.17 -15.65
N ALA A 426 -31.60 22.56 -14.77
CA ALA A 426 -30.59 23.57 -15.02
C ALA A 426 -29.71 23.21 -16.23
N MET A 427 -29.29 21.94 -16.36
CA MET A 427 -28.58 21.43 -17.54
C MET A 427 -29.39 21.62 -18.83
N ARG A 428 -30.69 21.31 -18.83
CA ARG A 428 -31.56 21.50 -20.01
C ARG A 428 -31.70 22.96 -20.42
N HIS A 429 -31.73 23.88 -19.46
CA HIS A 429 -31.79 25.31 -19.74
C HIS A 429 -30.54 25.83 -20.46
N ILE A 430 -29.40 25.16 -20.30
CA ILE A 430 -28.12 25.59 -20.85
C ILE A 430 -27.70 24.77 -22.08
N SER A 431 -28.49 23.79 -22.53
CA SER A 431 -28.15 22.83 -23.60
C SER A 431 -27.60 23.44 -24.90
N LEU A 432 -28.01 24.66 -25.26
CA LEU A 432 -27.49 25.39 -26.43
C LEU A 432 -27.00 26.81 -26.06
N ARG A 433 -26.78 27.07 -24.77
CA ARG A 433 -26.34 28.37 -24.21
C ARG A 433 -24.98 28.28 -23.51
N HIS A 434 -24.38 27.10 -23.48
CA HIS A 434 -23.10 26.82 -22.83
C HIS A 434 -21.92 27.34 -23.66
N PHE A 435 -20.70 27.04 -23.21
CA PHE A 435 -19.46 27.43 -23.88
C PHE A 435 -19.17 26.63 -25.17
N SER A 436 -18.27 27.13 -26.01
CA SER A 436 -17.76 26.44 -27.21
C SER A 436 -16.80 25.29 -26.84
N GLY A 437 -16.95 24.14 -27.49
CA GLY A 437 -16.20 22.91 -27.19
C GLY A 437 -16.82 22.05 -26.09
N PHE A 438 -18.02 22.39 -25.62
CA PHE A 438 -18.83 21.56 -24.72
C PHE A 438 -19.23 20.25 -25.41
N HIS A 439 -19.03 19.13 -24.74
CA HIS A 439 -19.55 17.81 -25.13
C HIS A 439 -19.55 16.88 -23.91
N SER A 440 -20.21 15.73 -23.99
CA SER A 440 -20.25 14.72 -22.91
C SER A 440 -20.53 13.33 -23.50
N SER A 441 -20.32 12.28 -22.70
CA SER A 441 -20.77 10.93 -23.04
C SER A 441 -22.30 10.89 -23.14
N LEU A 442 -22.85 9.99 -23.97
CA LEU A 442 -24.29 9.74 -24.03
C LEU A 442 -24.80 8.84 -22.88
N ASP A 443 -23.91 8.37 -22.00
CA ASP A 443 -24.26 7.65 -20.78
C ASP A 443 -24.53 8.61 -19.62
N PHE A 444 -25.81 8.86 -19.36
CA PHE A 444 -26.27 9.74 -18.28
C PHE A 444 -26.71 8.99 -17.02
N ARG A 445 -26.39 7.70 -16.88
CA ARG A 445 -26.80 6.91 -15.69
C ARG A 445 -26.29 7.55 -14.40
N ALA A 446 -25.09 8.11 -14.41
CA ALA A 446 -24.50 8.78 -13.26
C ALA A 446 -25.20 10.11 -12.89
N ALA A 447 -25.91 10.73 -13.83
CA ALA A 447 -26.68 11.97 -13.62
C ALA A 447 -28.09 11.72 -13.06
N THR A 448 -28.51 10.44 -13.01
CA THR A 448 -29.76 10.06 -12.35
C THR A 448 -29.49 9.96 -10.86
N PRO A 449 -30.25 10.68 -10.00
CA PRO A 449 -30.11 10.56 -8.56
C PRO A 449 -30.24 9.10 -8.11
N ARG A 450 -29.24 8.60 -7.38
CA ARG A 450 -29.18 7.24 -6.85
C ARG A 450 -29.03 7.26 -5.33
N PRO A 451 -29.60 6.30 -4.59
CA PRO A 451 -29.36 6.21 -3.16
C PRO A 451 -27.88 5.91 -2.88
N TYR A 452 -27.38 6.37 -1.74
CA TYR A 452 -26.05 6.03 -1.23
C TYR A 452 -26.09 5.75 0.27
N LEU A 453 -25.10 5.00 0.75
CA LEU A 453 -24.91 4.69 2.15
C LEU A 453 -23.80 5.56 2.72
N ALA A 454 -24.06 6.20 3.85
CA ALA A 454 -23.05 6.95 4.58
C ALA A 454 -22.50 6.11 5.72
N TYR A 455 -21.24 6.36 6.08
CA TYR A 455 -20.49 5.62 7.07
C TYR A 455 -20.27 6.46 8.34
N TYR A 456 -20.46 5.85 9.51
CA TYR A 456 -20.08 6.41 10.81
C TYR A 456 -19.24 5.40 11.60
N PRO A 457 -17.91 5.62 11.74
CA PRO A 457 -17.05 4.77 12.56
C PRO A 457 -17.23 5.14 14.04
N ALA A 458 -17.89 4.26 14.79
CA ALA A 458 -18.13 4.43 16.22
C ALA A 458 -17.20 3.54 17.07
N LEU A 459 -17.18 3.79 18.37
CA LEU A 459 -16.62 2.90 19.39
C LEU A 459 -17.74 2.10 20.05
N TRP A 460 -17.48 0.82 20.33
CA TRP A 460 -18.36 -0.07 21.06
C TRP A 460 -17.60 -0.82 22.14
N HIS A 461 -18.16 -0.96 23.35
CA HIS A 461 -17.48 -1.68 24.42
C HIS A 461 -17.40 -3.16 24.10
N GLN A 462 -16.20 -3.73 24.22
CA GLN A 462 -15.98 -5.16 24.00
C GLN A 462 -16.78 -6.00 25.01
N SER A 463 -17.09 -5.44 26.19
CA SER A 463 -17.93 -6.09 27.20
C SER A 463 -19.39 -6.29 26.80
N ASP A 464 -19.85 -5.63 25.73
CA ASP A 464 -21.24 -5.66 25.31
C ASP A 464 -21.46 -6.59 24.10
N LEU A 465 -20.37 -7.19 23.61
CA LEU A 465 -20.38 -8.18 22.53
C LEU A 465 -20.75 -9.57 23.06
N GLU A 466 -21.60 -10.26 22.30
CA GLU A 466 -22.01 -11.66 22.53
C GLU A 466 -21.29 -12.56 21.52
N GLU A 467 -19.96 -12.57 21.61
CA GLU A 467 -19.11 -13.35 20.70
C GLU A 467 -19.22 -14.85 20.98
N ARG A 468 -19.55 -15.63 19.94
CA ARG A 468 -19.77 -17.09 20.03
C ARG A 468 -19.16 -17.84 18.86
N VAL A 469 -18.81 -19.10 19.11
CA VAL A 469 -18.39 -20.08 18.09
C VAL A 469 -19.47 -21.12 17.91
N HIS A 470 -19.72 -21.50 16.67
CA HIS A 470 -20.79 -22.41 16.28
C HIS A 470 -20.24 -23.51 15.36
N PHE A 471 -20.25 -24.76 15.80
CA PHE A 471 -19.91 -25.92 14.96
C PHE A 471 -21.13 -26.38 14.19
N VAL A 472 -20.96 -26.64 12.90
CA VAL A 472 -22.06 -27.02 11.99
C VAL A 472 -21.77 -28.39 11.39
N ASP A 473 -22.74 -29.30 11.51
CA ASP A 473 -22.68 -30.62 10.88
C ASP A 473 -23.23 -30.63 9.44
N GLU A 474 -23.12 -31.76 8.75
CA GLU A 474 -23.61 -31.97 7.38
C GLU A 474 -25.13 -31.77 7.23
N CYS A 475 -25.89 -31.91 8.32
CA CYS A 475 -27.34 -31.69 8.35
C CYS A 475 -27.70 -30.22 8.62
N GLY A 476 -26.72 -29.37 8.93
CA GLY A 476 -26.91 -27.98 9.33
C GLY A 476 -27.24 -27.79 10.81
N THR A 477 -27.15 -28.84 11.63
CA THR A 477 -27.31 -28.73 13.09
C THR A 477 -26.13 -27.96 13.66
N THR A 478 -26.41 -27.04 14.58
CA THR A 478 -25.40 -26.18 15.18
C THR A 478 -25.20 -26.45 16.67
N GLU A 479 -23.95 -26.67 17.07
CA GLU A 479 -23.54 -26.67 18.48
C GLU A 479 -22.77 -25.38 18.81
N SER A 480 -23.20 -24.67 19.86
CA SER A 480 -22.73 -23.30 20.15
C SER A 480 -21.94 -23.21 21.44
N TYR A 481 -20.86 -22.45 21.42
CA TYR A 481 -19.97 -22.24 22.55
C TYR A 481 -19.75 -20.75 22.79
N ASP A 482 -19.77 -20.36 24.06
CA ASP A 482 -19.38 -19.01 24.47
C ASP A 482 -17.86 -18.85 24.39
N THR A 483 -17.43 -17.64 24.04
CA THR A 483 -16.00 -17.30 23.94
C THR A 483 -15.55 -16.45 25.12
N ILE A 484 -14.23 -16.35 25.29
CA ILE A 484 -13.61 -15.58 26.37
C ILE A 484 -13.07 -14.29 25.76
N ARG A 485 -13.33 -13.17 26.44
CA ARG A 485 -12.88 -11.83 26.05
C ARG A 485 -11.41 -11.61 26.43
N PRO A 486 -10.75 -10.56 25.91
CA PRO A 486 -9.44 -10.16 26.40
C PRO A 486 -9.47 -10.00 27.92
N PRO A 487 -8.53 -10.63 28.66
CA PRO A 487 -8.58 -10.67 30.13
C PRO A 487 -8.17 -9.34 30.78
N ARG A 488 -7.54 -8.45 30.01
CA ARG A 488 -7.02 -7.17 30.47
C ARG A 488 -7.19 -6.15 29.36
N PHE A 489 -7.59 -4.95 29.77
CA PHE A 489 -7.69 -3.77 28.91
C PHE A 489 -6.76 -2.68 29.43
N GLU A 490 -6.35 -1.81 28.52
CA GLU A 490 -5.58 -0.62 28.84
C GLU A 490 -6.03 0.53 27.94
N ASP A 491 -6.34 1.68 28.54
CA ASP A 491 -6.73 2.87 27.81
C ASP A 491 -5.71 3.24 26.72
N LEU A 492 -6.21 3.86 25.67
CA LEU A 492 -5.36 4.37 24.60
C LEU A 492 -4.48 5.50 25.15
N SER A 493 -3.17 5.33 25.09
CA SER A 493 -2.22 6.41 25.38
C SER A 493 -2.42 7.56 24.39
N GLN A 494 -2.04 8.77 24.78
CA GLN A 494 -2.06 9.89 23.85
C GLN A 494 -1.26 9.53 22.59
N ARG A 495 -1.89 9.72 21.42
CA ARG A 495 -1.23 9.46 20.13
C ARG A 495 -0.14 10.49 19.89
N ASP A 496 1.00 10.02 19.42
CA ASP A 496 2.10 10.90 19.08
C ASP A 496 1.80 11.71 17.82
N SER A 497 2.17 12.99 17.86
CA SER A 497 2.08 13.88 16.69
C SER A 497 3.13 14.97 16.81
N TYR A 498 4.22 14.85 16.05
CA TYR A 498 5.36 15.76 16.13
C TYR A 498 6.03 15.98 14.78
N ASP A 499 6.60 17.18 14.62
CA ASP A 499 7.61 17.47 13.60
C ASP A 499 8.99 17.09 14.15
N THR A 500 9.97 16.85 13.27
CA THR A 500 11.31 16.44 13.71
C THR A 500 11.90 17.45 14.70
N ARG A 501 12.45 16.94 15.82
CA ARG A 501 13.05 17.78 16.88
C ARG A 501 14.42 18.30 16.49
N THR A 502 15.08 17.65 15.54
CA THR A 502 16.42 17.98 15.07
C THR A 502 16.43 18.07 13.54
N PRO A 503 15.84 19.14 12.96
CA PRO A 503 15.87 19.33 11.51
C PRO A 503 17.31 19.39 11.00
N ALA A 504 17.59 18.70 9.90
CA ALA A 504 18.86 18.71 9.21
C ALA A 504 19.19 20.12 8.71
N ILE A 505 20.46 20.53 8.90
CA ILE A 505 20.96 21.78 8.34
C ILE A 505 21.29 21.52 6.87
N ILE A 506 20.57 22.21 5.99
CA ILE A 506 20.85 22.16 4.55
C ILE A 506 21.90 23.23 4.24
N ASP A 507 23.16 22.82 4.11
CA ASP A 507 24.31 23.68 3.79
C ASP A 507 24.84 23.46 2.36
N SER A 508 24.02 22.87 1.49
CA SER A 508 24.33 22.67 0.08
C SER A 508 23.40 23.48 -0.80
N SER A 509 23.80 23.69 -2.06
CA SER A 509 22.88 24.19 -3.07
C SER A 509 21.64 23.28 -3.18
N LEU A 510 20.50 23.91 -3.46
CA LEU A 510 19.22 23.23 -3.66
C LEU A 510 18.95 23.09 -5.15
N GLN A 511 18.32 21.99 -5.53
CA GLN A 511 17.79 21.74 -6.87
C GLN A 511 16.31 21.39 -6.78
N LYS A 512 15.53 21.86 -7.77
CA LYS A 512 14.12 21.46 -7.91
C LYS A 512 14.02 20.14 -8.67
N VAL A 513 13.40 19.14 -8.06
CA VAL A 513 13.09 17.84 -8.68
C VAL A 513 11.72 17.35 -8.25
N ARG A 514 11.23 16.29 -8.87
CA ARG A 514 10.02 15.61 -8.40
C ARG A 514 10.32 14.85 -7.11
N LEU A 515 9.43 14.95 -6.12
CA LEU A 515 9.58 14.22 -4.86
C LEU A 515 9.67 12.71 -5.08
N GLY A 516 8.90 12.19 -6.04
CA GLY A 516 8.85 10.77 -6.41
C GLY A 516 10.12 10.22 -7.02
N ASP A 517 11.03 11.07 -7.49
CA ASP A 517 12.34 10.66 -8.02
C ASP A 517 13.29 10.19 -6.90
N ILE A 518 12.97 10.51 -5.65
CA ILE A 518 13.77 10.19 -4.45
C ILE A 518 12.96 9.34 -3.47
N VAL A 519 11.65 9.57 -3.40
CA VAL A 519 10.80 9.08 -2.31
C VAL A 519 9.74 8.11 -2.84
N LEU A 520 9.69 6.93 -2.23
CA LEU A 520 8.59 5.98 -2.39
C LEU A 520 7.54 6.21 -1.31
N GLY A 521 6.36 5.64 -1.48
CA GLY A 521 5.32 5.75 -0.47
C GLY A 521 4.08 4.92 -0.76
N ARG A 522 3.11 5.03 0.15
CA ARG A 522 1.79 4.42 -0.01
C ARG A 522 0.74 5.29 0.68
N SER A 523 -0.48 5.29 0.16
CA SER A 523 -1.64 5.94 0.78
C SER A 523 -2.91 5.10 0.66
N GLY A 524 -3.84 5.37 1.57
CA GLY A 524 -5.13 4.71 1.67
C GLY A 524 -6.09 5.47 2.58
N ASP A 525 -7.35 5.05 2.59
CA ASP A 525 -8.36 5.57 3.51
C ASP A 525 -8.37 4.82 4.84
N LYS A 526 -8.80 5.49 5.90
CA LYS A 526 -9.26 4.85 7.13
C LYS A 526 -10.56 5.52 7.54
N GLY A 527 -11.67 5.03 6.97
CA GLY A 527 -12.95 5.72 7.05
C GLY A 527 -12.88 7.10 6.39
N ALA A 528 -13.18 8.15 7.14
CA ALA A 528 -13.15 9.54 6.65
C ALA A 528 -11.75 10.15 6.52
N ASN A 529 -10.71 9.44 6.95
CA ASN A 529 -9.35 9.95 7.06
C ASN A 529 -8.49 9.45 5.90
N LEU A 530 -7.54 10.27 5.46
CA LEU A 530 -6.49 9.84 4.55
C LEU A 530 -5.25 9.46 5.37
N ASN A 531 -4.71 8.29 5.11
CA ASN A 531 -3.40 7.90 5.58
C ASN A 531 -2.37 7.87 4.44
N PHE A 532 -1.14 8.33 4.70
CA PHE A 532 -0.01 8.07 3.81
C PHE A 532 1.34 8.02 4.54
N GLY A 533 2.26 7.24 4.00
CA GLY A 533 3.66 7.21 4.42
C GLY A 533 4.62 7.39 3.25
N LEU A 534 5.78 7.97 3.54
CA LEU A 534 6.86 8.28 2.62
C LEU A 534 8.16 7.71 3.16
N PHE A 535 8.98 7.08 2.33
CA PHE A 535 10.23 6.49 2.76
C PHE A 535 11.32 6.55 1.69
N VAL A 536 12.56 6.40 2.16
CA VAL A 536 13.80 6.50 1.38
C VAL A 536 14.78 5.38 1.77
N HIS A 537 15.96 5.36 1.14
CA HIS A 537 16.88 4.22 1.20
C HIS A 537 18.14 4.51 2.02
N THR A 538 18.55 5.76 2.15
CA THR A 538 19.79 6.16 2.84
C THR A 538 19.53 7.05 4.05
N GLN A 539 20.48 7.05 4.99
CA GLN A 539 20.45 7.96 6.15
C GLN A 539 20.41 9.45 5.72
N ALA A 540 21.14 9.82 4.68
CA ALA A 540 21.19 11.21 4.21
C ALA A 540 19.85 11.67 3.64
N GLU A 541 19.20 10.83 2.84
CA GLU A 541 17.83 11.09 2.36
C GLU A 541 16.84 11.13 3.52
N TRP A 542 17.00 10.25 4.51
CA TRP A 542 16.13 10.19 5.69
C TRP A 542 16.16 11.49 6.49
N GLU A 543 17.37 11.98 6.82
CA GLU A 543 17.53 13.24 7.54
C GLU A 543 16.90 14.41 6.79
N TRP A 544 17.01 14.44 5.46
CA TRP A 544 16.32 15.43 4.65
C TRP A 544 14.80 15.24 4.66
N LEU A 545 14.30 14.04 4.37
CA LEU A 545 12.88 13.74 4.25
C LEU A 545 12.14 14.12 5.53
N ARG A 546 12.63 13.67 6.69
CA ARG A 546 12.00 13.95 7.99
C ARG A 546 12.04 15.43 8.37
N SER A 547 13.04 16.17 7.88
CA SER A 547 13.15 17.62 8.09
C SER A 547 12.25 18.41 7.15
N TYR A 548 12.18 18.01 5.89
CA TYR A 548 11.42 18.68 4.84
C TYR A 548 9.91 18.44 5.00
N MET A 549 9.50 17.19 5.19
CA MET A 549 8.10 16.79 5.31
C MET A 549 7.58 17.01 6.74
N SER A 550 7.45 18.28 7.12
CA SER A 550 6.72 18.72 8.32
C SER A 550 5.20 18.78 8.08
N ARG A 551 4.40 18.86 9.14
CA ARG A 551 2.95 19.09 9.05
C ARG A 551 2.61 20.35 8.27
N ALA A 552 3.36 21.44 8.50
CA ALA A 552 3.21 22.68 7.75
C ALA A 552 3.52 22.50 6.25
N LYS A 553 4.54 21.71 5.92
CA LYS A 553 4.86 21.39 4.52
C LYS A 553 3.77 20.52 3.88
N VAL A 554 3.23 19.53 4.57
CA VAL A 554 2.10 18.73 4.07
C VAL A 554 0.89 19.62 3.79
N GLN A 555 0.55 20.53 4.71
CA GLN A 555 -0.51 21.52 4.51
C GLN A 555 -0.25 22.40 3.27
N GLU A 556 0.98 22.89 3.09
CA GLU A 556 1.37 23.67 1.91
C GLU A 556 1.22 22.86 0.61
N LEU A 557 1.67 21.61 0.60
CA LEU A 557 1.64 20.72 -0.56
C LEU A 557 0.22 20.26 -0.93
N LEU A 558 -0.68 20.17 0.04
CA LEU A 558 -2.12 19.97 -0.19
C LEU A 558 -2.72 21.11 -1.02
N GLY A 559 -2.25 22.35 -0.83
CA GLY A 559 -2.72 23.51 -1.59
C GLY A 559 -4.23 23.73 -1.40
N ASP A 560 -4.97 23.85 -2.50
CA ASP A 560 -6.41 24.12 -2.50
C ASP A 560 -7.27 22.98 -1.91
N ASP A 561 -6.68 21.78 -1.74
CA ASP A 561 -7.33 20.67 -1.06
C ASP A 561 -7.36 20.83 0.47
N TRP A 562 -6.56 21.73 1.04
CA TRP A 562 -6.54 21.96 2.48
C TRP A 562 -7.76 22.75 2.97
N ARG A 563 -8.30 22.36 4.14
CA ARG A 563 -9.36 23.07 4.86
C ARG A 563 -8.97 23.26 6.33
N LEU A 564 -9.37 24.37 6.94
CA LEU A 564 -9.05 24.70 8.33
C LEU A 564 -9.59 23.71 9.36
N GLU A 565 -10.63 22.96 9.01
CA GLU A 565 -11.24 21.93 9.85
C GLU A 565 -10.47 20.60 9.83
N PHE A 566 -9.55 20.40 8.89
CA PHE A 566 -8.72 19.19 8.84
C PHE A 566 -7.62 19.25 9.89
N SER A 567 -7.17 18.08 10.34
CA SER A 567 -6.07 17.91 11.28
C SER A 567 -5.01 16.99 10.68
N ILE A 568 -3.72 17.24 10.98
CA ILE A 568 -2.61 16.41 10.50
C ILE A 568 -1.88 15.79 11.69
N GLU A 569 -1.88 14.46 11.76
CA GLU A 569 -1.00 13.67 12.62
C GLU A 569 0.27 13.30 11.85
N ARG A 570 1.43 13.29 12.53
CA ARG A 570 2.74 12.98 11.94
C ARG A 570 3.60 12.20 12.93
N VAL A 571 4.18 11.09 12.48
CA VAL A 571 5.17 10.29 13.23
C VAL A 571 6.33 9.86 12.32
N GLU A 572 7.42 9.41 12.93
CA GLU A 572 8.63 8.92 12.25
C GLU A 572 8.84 7.43 12.57
N PHE A 573 9.36 6.67 11.60
CA PHE A 573 9.80 5.28 11.74
C PHE A 573 11.29 5.21 11.36
N PRO A 574 12.21 5.49 12.30
CA PRO A 574 13.63 5.70 11.99
C PRO A 574 14.31 4.47 11.39
N ASN A 575 13.97 3.27 11.86
CA ASN A 575 14.61 2.01 11.45
C ASN A 575 14.23 1.54 10.04
N ILE A 576 13.20 2.16 9.42
CA ILE A 576 12.80 1.93 8.03
C ILE A 576 12.85 3.21 7.19
N PHE A 577 13.41 4.30 7.73
CA PHE A 577 13.53 5.61 7.08
C PHE A 577 12.22 6.15 6.51
N ALA A 578 11.14 6.06 7.30
CA ALA A 578 9.81 6.50 6.87
C ALA A 578 9.23 7.63 7.75
N VAL A 579 8.50 8.55 7.12
CA VAL A 579 7.62 9.52 7.78
C VAL A 579 6.19 9.19 7.43
N HIS A 580 5.30 9.24 8.41
CA HIS A 580 3.91 8.85 8.26
C HIS A 580 2.96 9.95 8.71
N PHE A 581 1.82 10.03 8.03
CA PHE A 581 0.85 11.09 8.20
C PHE A 581 -0.59 10.57 8.17
N VAL A 582 -1.45 11.20 8.97
CA VAL A 582 -2.90 11.03 8.86
C VAL A 582 -3.53 12.42 8.69
N VAL A 583 -4.30 12.61 7.61
CA VAL A 583 -5.09 13.81 7.37
C VAL A 583 -6.55 13.51 7.68
N TYR A 584 -7.04 14.06 8.79
CA TYR A 584 -8.36 13.76 9.32
C TYR A 584 -9.47 14.52 8.59
N GLY A 585 -10.52 13.80 8.22
CA GLY A 585 -11.75 14.35 7.63
C GLY A 585 -11.73 14.68 6.13
N ILE A 586 -10.58 14.54 5.45
CA ILE A 586 -10.44 14.92 4.04
C ILE A 586 -11.28 14.04 3.08
N LEU A 587 -11.66 12.84 3.49
CA LEU A 587 -12.51 11.91 2.73
C LEU A 587 -13.98 11.97 3.14
N SER A 588 -14.39 13.02 3.86
CA SER A 588 -15.78 13.29 4.28
C SER A 588 -16.35 12.22 5.21
N ARG A 589 -17.09 11.24 4.68
CA ARG A 589 -17.75 10.15 5.42
C ARG A 589 -17.33 8.79 4.83
N GLY A 590 -16.05 8.70 4.43
CA GLY A 590 -15.43 7.52 3.85
C GLY A 590 -15.88 7.17 2.44
N VAL A 591 -15.31 6.08 1.91
CA VAL A 591 -15.43 5.62 0.52
C VAL A 591 -16.89 5.56 0.02
N SER A 592 -17.82 5.14 0.86
CA SER A 592 -19.23 4.93 0.47
C SER A 592 -19.99 6.23 0.17
N SER A 593 -19.46 7.38 0.59
CA SER A 593 -20.13 8.68 0.48
C SER A 593 -19.20 9.88 0.29
N SER A 594 -17.97 9.63 -0.13
CA SER A 594 -16.98 10.69 -0.37
C SER A 594 -17.38 11.56 -1.56
N LYS A 595 -17.23 12.87 -1.40
CA LYS A 595 -17.40 13.83 -2.51
C LYS A 595 -16.17 13.89 -3.43
N ARG A 596 -15.02 13.36 -3.00
CA ARG A 596 -13.79 13.30 -3.82
C ARG A 596 -13.92 12.23 -4.90
N LEU A 597 -13.18 12.40 -5.99
CA LEU A 597 -13.10 11.38 -7.04
C LEU A 597 -12.33 10.15 -6.54
N ASP A 598 -11.22 10.36 -5.86
CA ASP A 598 -10.46 9.32 -5.17
C ASP A 598 -10.95 9.20 -3.72
N GLY A 599 -12.04 8.45 -3.52
CA GLY A 599 -12.60 8.19 -2.19
C GLY A 599 -11.78 7.23 -1.33
N PHE A 600 -10.90 6.43 -1.93
CA PHE A 600 -9.98 5.51 -1.24
C PHE A 600 -8.64 6.16 -0.89
N GLY A 601 -8.38 7.39 -1.34
CA GLY A 601 -7.09 8.07 -1.14
C GLY A 601 -5.89 7.34 -1.75
N LYS A 602 -6.08 6.46 -2.74
CA LYS A 602 -5.00 5.64 -3.31
C LYS A 602 -4.01 6.44 -4.14
N GLY A 603 -4.46 7.47 -4.84
CA GLY A 603 -3.62 8.34 -5.67
C GLY A 603 -2.98 9.49 -4.88
N PHE A 604 -3.27 9.60 -3.59
CA PHE A 604 -2.86 10.76 -2.80
C PHE A 604 -1.36 10.82 -2.57
N VAL A 605 -0.70 9.68 -2.33
CA VAL A 605 0.75 9.65 -2.22
C VAL A 605 1.43 10.04 -3.54
N ASP A 606 0.88 9.60 -4.67
CA ASP A 606 1.42 9.93 -5.99
C ASP A 606 1.21 11.40 -6.35
N TYR A 607 0.12 12.02 -5.87
CA TYR A 607 -0.05 13.46 -5.91
C TYR A 607 1.07 14.20 -5.17
N PHE A 608 1.48 13.73 -3.98
CA PHE A 608 2.65 14.30 -3.29
C PHE A 608 3.95 14.03 -4.05
N ARG A 609 4.14 12.82 -4.57
CA ARG A 609 5.34 12.41 -5.31
C ARG A 609 5.52 13.19 -6.62
N ASP A 610 4.45 13.65 -7.28
CA ASP A 610 4.54 14.47 -8.50
C ASP A 610 4.91 15.95 -8.21
N LYS A 611 4.91 16.39 -6.94
CA LYS A 611 5.29 17.76 -6.59
C LYS A 611 6.76 18.03 -6.86
N LEU A 612 7.06 19.19 -7.44
CA LEU A 612 8.42 19.71 -7.50
C LEU A 612 8.82 20.28 -6.14
N VAL A 613 9.89 19.76 -5.56
CA VAL A 613 10.42 20.11 -4.24
C VAL A 613 11.89 20.51 -4.32
N GLU A 614 12.34 21.30 -3.34
CA GLU A 614 13.74 21.72 -3.24
C GLU A 614 14.55 20.69 -2.44
N VAL A 615 15.58 20.16 -3.08
CA VAL A 615 16.38 19.05 -2.55
C VAL A 615 17.87 19.42 -2.55
N PRO A 616 18.60 19.16 -1.45
CA PRO A 616 20.06 19.26 -1.41
C PRO A 616 20.74 18.52 -2.58
N VAL A 617 21.67 19.18 -3.29
CA VAL A 617 22.43 18.56 -4.39
C VAL A 617 23.20 17.31 -3.95
N SER A 618 23.62 17.25 -2.68
CA SER A 618 24.30 16.11 -2.07
C SER A 618 23.48 14.82 -2.06
N ILE A 619 22.14 14.91 -2.15
CA ILE A 619 21.26 13.73 -2.23
C ILE A 619 21.35 13.08 -3.63
N PHE A 620 21.52 13.86 -4.71
CA PHE A 620 21.58 13.33 -6.08
C PHE A 620 22.88 12.63 -6.43
N GLN A 621 24.00 13.03 -5.84
CA GLN A 621 25.31 12.41 -6.13
C GLN A 621 25.35 10.91 -5.75
N ASN A 622 24.41 10.46 -4.91
CA ASN A 622 24.27 9.05 -4.52
C ASN A 622 23.28 8.26 -5.40
N LEU A 623 22.29 8.89 -6.02
CA LEU A 623 21.23 8.22 -6.82
C LEU A 623 21.76 7.60 -8.13
N THR A 624 22.79 8.18 -8.74
CA THR A 624 23.37 7.67 -10.00
C THR A 624 24.09 6.32 -9.85
N CYS A 625 24.45 5.94 -8.61
CA CYS A 625 25.11 4.66 -8.33
C CYS A 625 24.13 3.47 -8.22
N TYR A 626 22.84 3.71 -7.95
CA TYR A 626 21.88 2.62 -7.68
C TYR A 626 21.09 2.15 -8.90
N LEU A 627 20.88 3.01 -9.91
CA LEU A 627 20.14 2.68 -11.14
C LEU A 627 20.85 1.66 -12.05
N PHE A 628 22.12 1.33 -11.79
CA PHE A 628 22.93 0.45 -12.65
C PHE A 628 23.56 -0.77 -11.93
N LEU A 629 23.23 -1.03 -10.66
CA LEU A 629 23.70 -2.24 -9.99
C LEU A 629 22.65 -3.35 -10.10
N PRO A 630 22.88 -4.45 -10.85
CA PRO A 630 22.16 -5.68 -10.59
C PRO A 630 22.46 -6.09 -9.14
N GLN A 631 21.43 -6.26 -8.32
CA GLN A 631 21.58 -6.80 -6.97
C GLN A 631 22.18 -8.20 -7.06
N THR A 632 23.50 -8.26 -6.95
CA THR A 632 24.24 -9.48 -6.72
C THR A 632 25.06 -9.26 -5.46
N GLU A 633 24.78 -10.14 -4.51
CA GLU A 633 25.38 -10.38 -3.20
C GLU A 633 26.62 -9.55 -2.85
N THR A 634 26.48 -8.66 -1.88
CA THR A 634 27.62 -8.22 -1.05
C THR A 634 27.50 -8.85 0.33
N SER A 635 28.32 -9.88 0.56
CA SER A 635 28.59 -10.40 1.89
C SER A 635 29.38 -9.37 2.68
N ALA A 636 28.95 -9.14 3.92
CA ALA A 636 29.57 -8.21 4.84
C ALA A 636 31.02 -8.63 5.17
N VAL A 637 31.99 -7.77 4.85
CA VAL A 637 33.31 -7.78 5.48
C VAL A 637 33.53 -6.40 6.10
N THR A 638 33.64 -6.38 7.41
CA THR A 638 33.93 -5.20 8.23
C THR A 638 35.32 -4.64 7.92
N PRO A 639 35.51 -3.31 7.80
CA PRO A 639 36.84 -2.75 7.58
C PRO A 639 37.63 -2.69 8.89
N LYS A 640 38.80 -3.35 8.92
CA LYS A 640 39.84 -3.08 9.91
C LYS A 640 40.57 -1.79 9.53
N ASN A 641 40.61 -0.86 10.48
CA ASN A 641 41.50 0.29 10.52
C ASN A 641 42.91 -0.02 10.02
N THR A 642 43.34 0.62 8.94
CA THR A 642 44.75 0.97 8.73
C THR A 642 44.81 2.40 8.21
N GLY A 643 45.43 3.27 9.00
CA GLY A 643 45.52 4.70 8.72
C GLY A 643 46.48 5.00 7.59
N PHE A 644 46.07 5.90 6.70
CA PHE A 644 46.97 6.67 5.84
C PHE A 644 46.42 8.09 5.71
N THR A 645 47.22 9.06 6.13
CA THR A 645 46.99 10.50 5.99
C THR A 645 47.26 10.96 4.55
N PRO A 646 46.46 11.89 3.98
CA PRO A 646 46.64 12.38 2.62
C PRO A 646 47.58 13.59 2.58
N HIS A 647 48.55 13.56 1.66
CA HIS A 647 49.22 14.79 1.23
C HIS A 647 49.54 14.80 -0.26
N GLN A 648 49.23 15.96 -0.84
CA GLN A 648 49.88 16.65 -1.96
C GLN A 648 49.33 16.48 -3.39
N HIS A 649 48.60 17.54 -3.78
CA HIS A 649 48.67 18.29 -5.04
C HIS A 649 48.83 17.52 -6.36
N LEU A 650 47.76 17.52 -7.17
CA LEU A 650 47.87 17.54 -8.62
C LEU A 650 46.97 18.65 -9.19
N ASN A 651 47.60 19.49 -10.02
CA ASN A 651 47.04 20.67 -10.67
C ASN A 651 45.91 20.31 -11.67
N ARG A 652 44.93 21.21 -11.78
CA ARG A 652 43.87 21.19 -12.81
C ARG A 652 44.49 21.24 -14.22
N PRO A 653 44.06 20.40 -15.19
CA PRO A 653 44.32 20.63 -16.60
C PRO A 653 43.28 21.58 -17.21
N ASN A 654 43.75 22.47 -18.09
CA ASN A 654 42.99 23.44 -18.88
C ASN A 654 41.91 22.78 -19.78
N MET A 655 40.72 23.39 -19.86
CA MET A 655 39.54 22.91 -20.61
C MET A 655 39.44 23.37 -22.09
N ASP A 656 40.54 23.68 -22.77
CA ASP A 656 40.49 24.29 -24.13
C ASP A 656 41.21 23.49 -25.23
N THR A 657 41.18 22.15 -25.20
CA THR A 657 41.71 21.33 -26.32
C THR A 657 40.64 20.37 -26.86
N PRO A 658 40.34 20.34 -28.18
CA PRO A 658 39.40 19.38 -28.74
C PRO A 658 39.93 17.96 -28.52
N LEU A 659 39.11 17.09 -27.91
CA LEU A 659 39.38 15.66 -27.71
C LEU A 659 39.19 14.86 -29.01
N HIS A 660 39.87 15.26 -30.08
CA HIS A 660 39.94 14.44 -31.29
C HIS A 660 41.35 14.49 -31.89
N PRO A 661 42.23 13.54 -31.51
CA PRO A 661 43.37 13.19 -32.33
C PRO A 661 42.95 12.15 -33.36
N ASP A 662 42.90 12.55 -34.62
CA ASP A 662 42.83 11.62 -35.75
C ASP A 662 44.10 10.76 -35.82
N ALA A 663 43.86 9.46 -36.04
CA ALA A 663 44.61 8.56 -36.92
C ALA A 663 46.15 8.50 -36.77
N ASP A 664 46.63 7.79 -35.75
CA ASP A 664 47.80 6.90 -35.87
C ASP A 664 47.85 5.99 -34.61
N GLY A 665 47.42 4.73 -34.75
CA GLY A 665 47.41 3.74 -33.66
C GLY A 665 46.07 3.09 -33.33
N ALA A 666 45.00 3.35 -34.09
CA ALA A 666 43.73 2.67 -33.90
C ALA A 666 43.80 1.22 -34.39
N PHE A 667 43.53 0.26 -33.50
CA PHE A 667 43.41 -1.17 -33.82
C PHE A 667 41.92 -1.57 -33.77
N PRO A 668 41.16 -1.37 -34.85
CA PRO A 668 39.75 -1.74 -34.87
C PRO A 668 39.61 -3.27 -34.78
N MET A 669 38.88 -3.72 -33.76
CA MET A 669 38.51 -5.13 -33.60
C MET A 669 37.00 -5.27 -33.67
N ASN A 670 36.53 -6.25 -34.45
CA ASN A 670 35.14 -6.68 -34.37
C ASN A 670 34.91 -7.57 -33.14
N ARG A 671 33.65 -7.88 -32.82
CA ARG A 671 33.30 -8.65 -31.61
C ARG A 671 33.93 -10.05 -31.55
N GLU A 672 34.13 -10.69 -32.70
CA GLU A 672 34.76 -12.01 -32.79
C GLU A 672 36.28 -11.92 -32.63
N GLN A 673 36.90 -10.90 -33.21
CA GLN A 673 38.31 -10.56 -33.01
C GLN A 673 38.59 -10.20 -31.56
N PHE A 674 37.72 -9.42 -30.89
CA PHE A 674 37.85 -9.10 -29.47
C PHE A 674 37.77 -10.36 -28.59
N ARG A 675 36.77 -11.23 -28.81
CA ARG A 675 36.64 -12.52 -28.08
C ARG A 675 37.83 -13.45 -28.32
N THR A 676 38.38 -13.44 -29.53
CA THR A 676 39.53 -14.28 -29.89
C THR A 676 40.82 -13.70 -29.33
N TYR A 677 40.98 -12.37 -29.36
CA TYR A 677 42.05 -11.64 -28.71
C TYR A 677 42.03 -11.87 -27.20
N GLU A 678 40.88 -11.78 -26.54
CA GLU A 678 40.70 -12.08 -25.12
C GLU A 678 41.14 -13.52 -24.77
N ARG A 679 40.85 -14.48 -25.65
CA ARG A 679 41.31 -15.88 -25.50
C ARG A 679 42.80 -16.09 -25.80
N ALA A 680 43.38 -15.29 -26.68
CA ALA A 680 44.75 -15.45 -27.19
C ALA A 680 45.79 -14.56 -26.48
N ALA A 681 45.40 -13.41 -25.93
CA ALA A 681 46.32 -12.35 -25.49
C ALA A 681 46.97 -12.61 -24.13
N GLY A 682 46.64 -13.69 -23.41
CA GLY A 682 47.29 -14.08 -22.15
C GLY A 682 47.04 -13.13 -20.96
N PHE A 683 46.75 -11.86 -21.20
CA PHE A 683 46.59 -10.80 -20.20
C PHE A 683 45.54 -11.15 -19.14
N PHE A 684 44.31 -11.46 -19.55
CA PHE A 684 43.24 -11.85 -18.61
C PHE A 684 43.47 -13.22 -17.93
N LYS A 685 44.32 -14.10 -18.49
CA LYS A 685 44.70 -15.35 -17.80
C LYS A 685 45.72 -15.11 -16.69
N LEU A 686 46.49 -14.03 -16.78
CA LEU A 686 47.51 -13.66 -15.81
C LEU A 686 46.94 -12.73 -14.72
N LEU A 687 45.73 -12.19 -14.90
CA LEU A 687 45.02 -11.37 -13.92
C LEU A 687 44.31 -12.25 -12.89
N THR A 688 44.70 -12.15 -11.63
CA THR A 688 44.03 -12.87 -10.52
C THR A 688 43.07 -11.99 -9.73
N GLU A 689 43.31 -10.69 -9.72
CA GLU A 689 42.43 -9.68 -9.14
C GLU A 689 42.38 -8.50 -10.09
N PHE A 690 41.18 -7.96 -10.35
CA PHE A 690 41.02 -6.81 -11.22
C PHE A 690 39.77 -6.03 -10.85
N LYS A 691 39.94 -4.73 -10.63
CA LYS A 691 38.87 -3.78 -10.36
C LYS A 691 39.09 -2.56 -11.24
N ILE A 692 38.03 -2.16 -11.94
CA ILE A 692 37.96 -0.88 -12.62
C ILE A 692 37.04 0.02 -11.80
N THR A 693 37.50 1.24 -11.51
CA THR A 693 36.73 2.29 -10.87
C THR A 693 36.44 3.38 -11.88
N ILE A 694 35.17 3.74 -12.04
CA ILE A 694 34.77 4.92 -12.84
C ILE A 694 35.02 6.15 -11.95
N ASN A 695 36.03 6.94 -12.30
CA ASN A 695 36.40 8.15 -11.58
C ASN A 695 35.49 9.32 -11.97
N ASN A 696 35.08 9.37 -13.25
CA ASN A 696 34.17 10.40 -13.75
C ASN A 696 33.44 9.91 -15.01
N MET A 697 32.29 10.51 -15.32
CA MET A 697 31.48 10.14 -16.47
C MET A 697 30.81 11.36 -17.10
N TYR A 698 30.80 11.41 -18.44
CA TYR A 698 30.21 12.48 -19.23
C TYR A 698 29.30 11.88 -20.31
N THR A 699 28.12 12.46 -20.52
CA THR A 699 27.13 11.96 -21.49
C THR A 699 26.82 13.02 -22.54
N ASP A 700 26.88 12.63 -23.81
CA ASP A 700 26.42 13.43 -24.95
C ASP A 700 25.23 12.72 -25.61
N LEU A 701 24.03 13.26 -25.38
CA LEU A 701 22.78 12.69 -25.87
C LEU A 701 22.60 12.86 -27.38
N GLU A 702 23.19 13.90 -27.98
CA GLU A 702 23.09 14.15 -29.43
C GLU A 702 23.98 13.15 -30.19
N GLN A 703 25.16 12.88 -29.66
CA GLN A 703 26.09 11.90 -30.22
C GLN A 703 25.84 10.46 -29.74
N ARG A 704 24.90 10.25 -28.81
CA ARG A 704 24.64 8.96 -28.15
C ARG A 704 25.90 8.37 -27.51
N THR A 705 26.74 9.22 -26.91
CA THR A 705 28.00 8.76 -26.31
C THR A 705 28.05 8.93 -24.80
N VAL A 706 28.74 8.00 -24.15
CA VAL A 706 29.11 8.05 -22.74
C VAL A 706 30.63 7.96 -22.66
N THR A 707 31.27 8.98 -22.11
CA THR A 707 32.72 9.01 -21.86
C THR A 707 32.98 8.73 -20.39
N MET A 708 33.76 7.72 -20.08
CA MET A 708 34.14 7.34 -18.71
C MET A 708 35.65 7.53 -18.53
N LEU A 709 36.03 8.25 -17.48
CA LEU A 709 37.40 8.29 -16.99
C LEU A 709 37.51 7.21 -15.92
N CYS A 710 38.33 6.21 -16.15
CA CYS A 710 38.44 5.07 -15.26
C CYS A 710 39.88 4.90 -14.75
N SER A 711 40.01 4.34 -13.56
CA SER A 711 41.26 3.79 -13.04
C SER A 711 41.09 2.28 -12.84
N SER A 712 42.19 1.55 -12.85
CA SER A 712 42.20 0.13 -12.52
C SER A 712 43.25 -0.22 -11.49
N GLU A 713 42.94 -1.25 -10.72
CA GLU A 713 43.84 -1.89 -9.78
C GLU A 713 43.67 -3.41 -9.86
N GLY A 714 44.75 -4.15 -9.69
CA GLY A 714 44.73 -5.60 -9.81
C GLY A 714 46.09 -6.25 -9.59
N ILE A 715 46.14 -7.56 -9.82
CA ILE A 715 47.36 -8.37 -9.78
C ILE A 715 47.51 -9.07 -11.13
N LEU A 716 48.60 -8.79 -11.84
CA LEU A 716 48.96 -9.42 -13.11
C LEU A 716 50.26 -10.21 -12.93
N ALA A 717 50.22 -11.52 -13.17
CA ALA A 717 51.35 -12.44 -13.02
C ALA A 717 52.03 -12.38 -11.62
N GLY A 718 51.25 -12.05 -10.58
CA GLY A 718 51.74 -11.93 -9.19
C GLY A 718 52.21 -10.53 -8.79
N ASP A 719 52.30 -9.59 -9.74
CA ASP A 719 52.70 -8.20 -9.47
C ASP A 719 51.49 -7.24 -9.45
N PRO A 720 51.51 -6.17 -8.63
CA PRO A 720 50.50 -5.12 -8.68
C PRO A 720 50.41 -4.47 -10.06
N TYR A 721 49.19 -4.42 -10.59
CA TYR A 721 48.82 -3.80 -11.85
C TYR A 721 47.86 -2.65 -11.62
N GLY A 722 48.04 -1.54 -12.32
CA GLY A 722 47.06 -0.47 -12.35
C GLY A 722 47.35 0.52 -13.48
N THR A 723 46.30 0.93 -14.17
CA THR A 723 46.37 1.92 -15.24
C THR A 723 45.10 2.77 -15.27
N ASP A 724 45.20 3.94 -15.88
CA ASP A 724 44.06 4.81 -16.16
C ASP A 724 43.57 4.58 -17.59
N TYR A 725 42.27 4.78 -17.80
CA TYR A 725 41.60 4.60 -19.08
C TYR A 725 40.66 5.77 -19.37
N VAL A 726 40.53 6.11 -20.64
CA VAL A 726 39.34 6.78 -21.16
C VAL A 726 38.54 5.75 -21.97
N PHE A 727 37.29 5.53 -21.60
CA PHE A 727 36.35 4.75 -22.40
C PHE A 727 35.33 5.67 -23.04
N VAL A 728 35.02 5.47 -24.31
CA VAL A 728 33.91 6.13 -25.00
C VAL A 728 32.99 5.06 -25.56
N LEU A 729 31.78 4.98 -25.02
CA LEU A 729 30.74 4.07 -25.48
C LEU A 729 29.77 4.84 -26.37
N THR A 730 29.57 4.38 -27.60
CA THR A 730 28.47 4.82 -28.46
C THR A 730 27.32 3.85 -28.28
N MET A 731 26.15 4.34 -27.88
CA MET A 731 24.96 3.56 -27.59
C MET A 731 24.06 3.44 -28.83
N THR A 732 23.32 2.35 -28.97
CA THR A 732 22.24 2.20 -29.96
C THR A 732 21.16 3.27 -29.76
N GLU A 733 20.33 3.54 -30.78
CA GLU A 733 19.28 4.57 -30.72
C GLU A 733 18.30 4.39 -29.55
N ASP A 734 18.05 3.15 -29.13
CA ASP A 734 17.19 2.82 -27.98
C ASP A 734 17.92 2.92 -26.62
N GLY A 735 19.22 3.23 -26.62
CA GLY A 735 20.07 3.33 -25.43
C GLY A 735 20.38 1.99 -24.75
N LYS A 736 19.96 0.85 -25.31
CA LYS A 736 20.03 -0.45 -24.62
C LYS A 736 21.31 -1.24 -24.85
N LYS A 737 22.08 -0.94 -25.90
CA LYS A 737 23.30 -1.68 -26.27
C LYS A 737 24.43 -0.74 -26.64
N ILE A 738 25.66 -1.22 -26.44
CA ILE A 738 26.86 -0.56 -26.92
C ILE A 738 27.05 -0.94 -28.39
N GLU A 739 26.94 0.05 -29.27
CA GLU A 739 27.21 -0.07 -30.71
C GLU A 739 28.72 -0.05 -30.97
N LYS A 740 29.46 0.80 -30.26
CA LYS A 740 30.91 0.94 -30.36
C LYS A 740 31.52 1.23 -28.99
N LEU A 741 32.64 0.56 -28.66
CA LEU A 741 33.49 0.87 -27.51
C LEU A 741 34.85 1.33 -28.04
N SER A 742 35.29 2.49 -27.58
CA SER A 742 36.65 3.00 -27.83
C SER A 742 37.37 3.14 -26.50
N GLU A 743 38.63 2.70 -26.44
CA GLU A 743 39.43 2.64 -25.21
C GLU A 743 40.79 3.29 -25.45
N TRP A 744 41.21 4.13 -24.51
CA TRP A 744 42.55 4.73 -24.48
C TRP A 744 43.17 4.49 -23.10
N PRO A 745 44.00 3.44 -22.94
CA PRO A 745 44.75 3.25 -21.70
C PRO A 745 45.94 4.21 -21.62
N ASP A 746 46.46 4.43 -20.42
CA ASP A 746 47.83 4.93 -20.25
C ASP A 746 48.84 3.89 -20.78
N PHE A 747 49.20 4.06 -22.05
CA PHE A 747 50.12 3.17 -22.76
C PHE A 747 51.49 3.05 -22.09
N HIS A 748 51.93 4.05 -21.30
CA HIS A 748 53.21 3.95 -20.62
C HIS A 748 53.15 2.91 -19.49
N LYS A 749 52.08 2.93 -18.68
CA LYS A 749 51.84 1.96 -17.61
C LYS A 749 51.62 0.55 -18.18
N VAL A 750 50.81 0.42 -19.23
CA VAL A 750 50.58 -0.86 -19.92
C VAL A 750 51.88 -1.44 -20.49
N LYS A 751 52.75 -0.61 -21.10
CA LYS A 751 54.02 -1.07 -21.68
C LYS A 751 55.05 -1.52 -20.63
N ILE A 752 55.10 -0.86 -19.47
CA ILE A 752 55.97 -1.27 -18.35
C ILE A 752 55.62 -2.70 -17.90
N VAL A 753 54.32 -2.98 -17.83
CA VAL A 753 53.78 -4.24 -17.36
C VAL A 753 53.96 -5.35 -18.41
N LEU A 754 53.69 -5.06 -19.69
CA LEU A 754 53.89 -6.02 -20.78
C LEU A 754 55.38 -6.37 -20.96
N ASN A 755 56.30 -5.42 -20.76
CA ASN A 755 57.74 -5.71 -20.84
C ASN A 755 58.24 -6.60 -19.69
N LYS A 756 57.53 -6.65 -18.55
CA LYS A 756 57.86 -7.55 -17.43
C LYS A 756 57.28 -8.95 -17.57
N SER A 757 56.19 -9.10 -18.33
CA SER A 757 55.45 -10.36 -18.51
C SER A 757 55.82 -11.13 -19.79
N VAL A 758 56.76 -10.59 -20.60
CA VAL A 758 57.33 -11.21 -21.80
C VAL A 758 58.77 -11.76 -21.57
N GLN A 759 59.27 -11.67 -20.34
CA GLN A 759 60.37 -12.53 -19.84
C GLN A 759 59.79 -13.71 -19.09
#